data_AF-A0A7Z0EKZ9-F1
#
_entry.id   AF-A0A7Z0EKZ9-F1
#
_cell.length_a   1.000
_cell.length_b   1.000
_cell.length_c   1.000
_cell.angle_alpha   90.00
_cell.angle_beta   90.00
_cell.angle_gamma   90.00
#
_symmetry.space_group_name_H-M   'P 1'
#
loop_
_entity.id
_entity.type
_entity.pdbx_description
1 polymer ?
#
loop_
_entity_poly.entity_id
_entity_poly.type
_entity_poly.pdbx_seq_one_letter_code
_entity_poly.pdbx_strand_id
1 'polypeptide(L)'
;MRLLDEIFPLVEGFYVDLHKNPELSHSEHRTASGVAEWLTRTGYEVHKGVGGTGVVGILRNGPGPTVMLRADMDALPVEERTGLPYASTAHATDDEGKEVPVMHACGHDAHTACLVGAADLLSESREEWTGTVMVVAQPAEETLDGAQAMIDDGLYERFGRPDVILGQHLGPQPAGLISHRAGVILGAADSYRVRVFGEGGHASQPHTTIDPVLVAAHIVTRLQGVVSREISPSEMAVLTVGRIQAGTKANIIPDEAYLEVNTRALNDNVARQLEAAIERIVRAEAAASGATREPEVERFEGAGITVNDPTSTAEVAAAHHAYFGDDYVIHLPDPFPGTEDFSCFGLPADPQPIPYVFWFVGATPHDVWEAAPGDTPYEKMGNVPSNHSPFFAPSREPTLRAGLAAITVAALSYLGSERSAPPAADAAPMGGAYEGRSYDAGPEPVGDPFPVDAPPPADAPAQAESFGPPPGESAPANPFGPPPGEQAPPSGYGPVPADAPPADSYDQPPRSYGPPMGEPYAPRAETGGQEANDAYDSAFLASSWPDPDQEDPAKSTHDADMDAVIGAQDEELREEWRSEKAEESTLSADMAAILDDDPQGPPHGQDPQGPPQGPPPQGPPHGQPSGPAFGGPPPRGDAHQAPPPGPDDDLPDSEYRL
;
A
#
# COMPACT_ATOMS: atom_id res chain seq x y z
N MET A 1 -8.73 33.10 -7.95
CA MET A 1 -9.24 33.08 -9.34
C MET A 1 -8.26 33.72 -10.33
N ARG A 2 -8.14 35.05 -10.44
CA ARG A 2 -7.32 35.69 -11.51
C ARG A 2 -5.91 35.10 -11.71
N LEU A 3 -5.11 35.00 -10.65
CA LEU A 3 -3.76 34.43 -10.75
C LEU A 3 -3.78 32.94 -11.15
N LEU A 4 -4.80 32.19 -10.71
CA LEU A 4 -5.00 30.78 -11.09
C LEU A 4 -5.29 30.65 -12.59
N ASP A 5 -6.14 31.51 -13.15
CA ASP A 5 -6.42 31.53 -14.59
C ASP A 5 -5.20 31.96 -15.43
N GLU A 6 -4.36 32.86 -14.88
CA GLU A 6 -3.14 33.35 -15.53
C GLU A 6 -2.02 32.28 -15.50
N ILE A 7 -1.88 31.48 -14.43
CA ILE A 7 -0.86 30.42 -14.32
C ILE A 7 -1.28 29.07 -14.92
N PHE A 8 -2.58 28.76 -14.96
CA PHE A 8 -3.08 27.43 -15.33
C PHE A 8 -2.47 26.84 -16.63
N PRO A 9 -2.26 27.60 -17.73
CA PRO A 9 -1.63 27.06 -18.94
C PRO A 9 -0.19 26.56 -18.75
N LEU A 10 0.54 27.10 -17.77
CA LEU A 10 1.89 26.63 -17.42
C LEU A 10 1.81 25.32 -16.61
N VAL A 11 0.86 25.25 -15.67
CA VAL A 11 0.61 24.05 -14.84
C VAL A 11 0.13 22.89 -15.70
N GLU A 12 -0.84 23.14 -16.60
CA GLU A 12 -1.33 22.16 -17.58
C GLU A 12 -0.19 21.69 -18.51
N GLY A 13 0.65 22.62 -18.97
CA GLY A 13 1.82 22.30 -19.80
C GLY A 13 2.85 21.42 -19.08
N PHE A 14 3.07 21.64 -17.78
CA PHE A 14 3.99 20.83 -16.98
C PHE A 14 3.41 19.44 -16.66
N TYR A 15 2.14 19.35 -16.28
CA TYR A 15 1.43 18.07 -16.19
C TYR A 15 1.57 17.23 -17.47
N VAL A 16 1.30 17.83 -18.65
CA VAL A 16 1.44 17.13 -19.94
C VAL A 16 2.89 16.73 -20.26
N ASP A 17 3.89 17.44 -19.74
CA ASP A 17 5.30 17.07 -19.88
C ASP A 17 5.70 15.91 -18.95
N LEU A 18 5.24 15.93 -17.69
CA LEU A 18 5.43 14.83 -16.74
C LEU A 18 4.73 13.55 -17.22
N HIS A 19 3.43 13.62 -17.56
CA HIS A 19 2.63 12.47 -18.05
C HIS A 19 3.27 11.73 -19.24
N LYS A 20 3.93 12.46 -20.14
CA LYS A 20 4.64 11.90 -21.31
C LYS A 20 5.99 11.27 -21.00
N ASN A 21 6.63 11.71 -19.93
CA ASN A 21 7.99 11.34 -19.56
C ASN A 21 8.03 10.85 -18.08
N PRO A 22 7.22 9.85 -17.71
CA PRO A 22 7.21 9.33 -16.36
C PRO A 22 8.52 8.61 -16.04
N GLU A 23 8.90 8.61 -14.77
CA GLU A 23 10.11 7.99 -14.25
C GLU A 23 9.73 7.12 -13.04
N LEU A 24 10.31 5.92 -12.94
CA LEU A 24 10.06 5.01 -11.80
C LEU A 24 10.60 5.59 -10.49
N SER A 25 10.10 5.07 -9.37
CA SER A 25 10.57 5.33 -8.00
C SER A 25 12.11 5.29 -7.91
N HIS A 26 12.68 6.23 -7.17
CA HIS A 26 14.12 6.51 -7.04
C HIS A 26 14.87 6.95 -8.32
N SER A 27 14.20 6.99 -9.48
CA SER A 27 14.78 7.32 -10.79
C SER A 27 14.24 8.63 -11.39
N GLU A 28 13.52 9.44 -10.62
CA GLU A 28 12.74 10.65 -10.98
C GLU A 28 13.62 11.88 -11.30
N HIS A 29 14.77 11.67 -11.94
CA HIS A 29 15.81 12.68 -12.13
C HIS A 29 15.35 13.87 -12.98
N ARG A 30 14.58 13.65 -14.05
CA ARG A 30 14.05 14.70 -14.93
C ARG A 30 12.93 15.46 -14.22
N THR A 31 12.01 14.74 -13.58
CA THR A 31 10.87 15.31 -12.84
C THR A 31 11.37 16.20 -11.69
N ALA A 32 12.31 15.71 -10.88
CA ALA A 32 12.98 16.48 -9.84
C ALA A 32 13.71 17.72 -10.37
N SER A 33 14.38 17.63 -11.53
CA SER A 33 15.00 18.81 -12.15
C SER A 33 13.96 19.86 -12.56
N GLY A 34 12.85 19.43 -13.17
CA GLY A 34 11.74 20.31 -13.57
C GLY A 34 11.11 21.05 -12.38
N VAL A 35 10.86 20.34 -11.28
CA VAL A 35 10.38 20.93 -10.02
C VAL A 35 11.38 21.96 -9.49
N ALA A 36 12.65 21.60 -9.40
CA ALA A 36 13.68 22.48 -8.86
C ALA A 36 13.89 23.75 -9.73
N GLU A 37 13.81 23.63 -11.05
CA GLU A 37 13.86 24.77 -11.98
C GLU A 37 12.66 25.70 -11.81
N TRP A 38 11.46 25.14 -11.61
CA TRP A 38 10.26 25.94 -11.33
C TRP A 38 10.39 26.71 -10.03
N LEU A 39 10.72 26.02 -8.93
CA LEU A 39 10.86 26.64 -7.60
C LEU A 39 11.98 27.70 -7.58
N THR A 40 13.07 27.48 -8.31
CA THR A 40 14.15 28.46 -8.46
C THR A 40 13.64 29.72 -9.17
N ARG A 41 12.85 29.56 -10.25
CA ARG A 41 12.28 30.69 -11.01
C ARG A 41 11.27 31.49 -10.18
N THR A 42 10.52 30.84 -9.30
CA THR A 42 9.54 31.48 -8.41
C THR A 42 10.16 32.01 -7.11
N GLY A 43 11.49 31.96 -6.97
CA GLY A 43 12.21 32.62 -5.88
C GLY A 43 12.22 31.87 -4.54
N TYR A 44 12.09 30.54 -4.58
CA TYR A 44 12.35 29.65 -3.44
C TYR A 44 13.86 29.41 -3.29
N GLU A 45 14.29 29.16 -2.06
CA GLU A 45 15.58 28.54 -1.77
C GLU A 45 15.46 27.03 -2.02
N VAL A 46 16.09 26.51 -3.08
CA VAL A 46 15.89 25.14 -3.56
C VAL A 46 17.05 24.23 -3.21
N HIS A 47 16.72 23.09 -2.59
CA HIS A 47 17.63 22.01 -2.23
C HIS A 47 17.22 20.75 -3.00
N LYS A 48 18.14 20.19 -3.78
CA LYS A 48 17.94 18.96 -4.56
C LYS A 48 18.67 17.79 -3.91
N GLY A 49 18.19 16.58 -4.19
CA GLY A 49 18.85 15.36 -3.76
C GLY A 49 18.64 15.09 -2.27
N VAL A 50 17.43 15.40 -1.77
CA VAL A 50 17.02 15.11 -0.40
C VAL A 50 16.37 13.72 -0.41
N GLY A 51 16.93 12.75 0.30
CA GLY A 51 16.41 11.37 0.31
C GLY A 51 16.41 10.70 -1.07
N GLY A 52 17.49 10.87 -1.85
CA GLY A 52 17.59 10.36 -3.22
C GLY A 52 17.37 11.47 -4.25
N THR A 53 16.20 11.50 -4.89
CA THR A 53 15.81 12.46 -5.95
C THR A 53 14.97 13.63 -5.43
N GLY A 54 14.51 13.58 -4.17
CA GLY A 54 13.59 14.56 -3.60
C GLY A 54 14.10 16.01 -3.63
N VAL A 55 13.14 16.94 -3.70
CA VAL A 55 13.39 18.38 -3.82
C VAL A 55 12.65 19.13 -2.73
N VAL A 56 13.37 19.99 -2.01
CA VAL A 56 12.82 20.87 -0.98
C VAL A 56 12.99 22.33 -1.42
N GLY A 57 11.89 23.07 -1.47
CA GLY A 57 11.88 24.51 -1.73
C GLY A 57 11.41 25.29 -0.50
N ILE A 58 12.17 26.30 -0.07
CA ILE A 58 11.79 27.13 1.08
C ILE A 58 11.49 28.57 0.66
N LEU A 59 10.33 29.08 1.08
CA LEU A 59 9.93 30.48 0.90
C LEU A 59 9.65 31.15 2.24
N ARG A 60 10.41 32.18 2.60
CA ARG A 60 10.22 32.92 3.85
C ARG A 60 9.61 34.29 3.57
N ASN A 61 8.59 34.64 4.36
CA ASN A 61 7.82 35.87 4.20
C ASN A 61 7.42 36.44 5.57
N GLY A 62 8.40 36.95 6.30
CA GLY A 62 8.20 37.46 7.66
C GLY A 62 7.97 36.37 8.73
N PRO A 63 7.61 36.76 9.96
CA PRO A 63 7.28 35.83 11.03
C PRO A 63 5.89 35.20 10.81
N GLY A 64 5.72 33.95 11.21
CA GLY A 64 4.49 33.19 11.08
C GLY A 64 4.77 31.69 11.12
N PRO A 65 3.75 30.84 10.91
CA PRO A 65 3.92 29.39 10.89
C PRO A 65 4.71 28.94 9.65
N THR A 66 5.26 27.73 9.73
CA THR A 66 5.84 27.00 8.60
C THR A 66 4.84 25.95 8.12
N VAL A 67 4.36 26.08 6.89
CA VAL A 67 3.42 25.14 6.27
C VAL A 67 4.18 24.29 5.26
N MET A 68 4.12 22.97 5.42
CA MET A 68 4.69 22.03 4.45
C MET A 68 3.63 21.60 3.43
N LEU A 69 3.96 21.69 2.15
CA LEU A 69 3.13 21.23 1.03
C LEU A 69 3.85 20.05 0.37
N ARG A 70 3.21 18.87 0.33
CA ARG A 70 3.76 17.65 -0.27
C ARG A 70 3.09 17.32 -1.60
N ALA A 71 3.89 16.89 -2.56
CA ALA A 71 3.46 16.01 -3.65
C ALA A 71 4.55 14.96 -3.89
N ASP A 72 4.12 13.76 -4.21
CA ASP A 72 4.90 12.67 -4.80
C ASP A 72 5.23 12.97 -6.29
N MET A 73 6.25 12.28 -6.83
CA MET A 73 6.82 12.54 -8.16
C MET A 73 6.95 11.32 -9.06
N ASP A 74 6.84 10.11 -8.53
CA ASP A 74 7.16 8.86 -9.21
C ASP A 74 6.02 8.29 -10.05
N ALA A 75 6.33 7.25 -10.80
CA ALA A 75 5.42 6.58 -11.72
C ALA A 75 5.56 5.06 -11.63
N LEU A 76 4.57 4.37 -12.20
CA LEU A 76 4.42 2.93 -12.10
C LEU A 76 4.89 2.19 -13.36
N PRO A 77 5.34 0.92 -13.24
CA PRO A 77 5.71 0.05 -14.37
C PRO A 77 4.46 -0.50 -15.10
N VAL A 78 3.63 0.40 -15.63
CA VAL A 78 2.34 0.12 -16.28
C VAL A 78 2.37 0.57 -17.74
N GLU A 79 1.85 -0.26 -18.64
CA GLU A 79 1.62 0.13 -20.04
C GLU A 79 0.41 1.06 -20.13
N GLU A 80 0.63 2.30 -20.57
CA GLU A 80 -0.47 3.25 -20.74
C GLU A 80 -1.37 2.88 -21.92
N ARG A 81 -2.67 2.77 -21.66
CA ARG A 81 -3.70 2.38 -22.63
C ARG A 81 -4.88 3.35 -22.68
N THR A 82 -4.70 4.58 -22.17
CA THR A 82 -5.69 5.66 -22.16
C THR A 82 -6.09 6.15 -23.56
N GLY A 83 -5.17 6.04 -24.53
CA GLY A 83 -5.35 6.61 -25.87
C GLY A 83 -5.22 8.14 -25.93
N LEU A 84 -4.73 8.78 -24.87
CA LEU A 84 -4.57 10.23 -24.81
C LEU A 84 -3.53 10.72 -25.86
N PRO A 85 -3.69 11.92 -26.45
CA PRO A 85 -2.70 12.52 -27.35
C PRO A 85 -1.34 12.84 -26.70
N TYR A 86 -1.23 12.58 -25.40
CA TYR A 86 -0.06 12.78 -24.56
C TYR A 86 0.23 11.58 -23.66
N ALA A 87 -0.32 10.41 -23.99
CA ALA A 87 0.02 9.16 -23.32
C ALA A 87 1.54 8.90 -23.36
N SER A 88 2.05 8.34 -22.29
CA SER A 88 3.41 7.84 -22.17
C SER A 88 3.70 6.76 -23.21
N THR A 89 4.91 6.81 -23.76
CA THR A 89 5.55 5.65 -24.41
C THR A 89 6.90 5.35 -23.76
N ALA A 90 7.14 5.89 -22.56
CA ALA A 90 8.39 5.75 -21.85
C ALA A 90 8.60 4.30 -21.38
N HIS A 91 9.86 3.88 -21.37
CA HIS A 91 10.30 2.61 -20.84
C HIS A 91 11.49 2.86 -19.91
N ALA A 92 11.58 2.08 -18.84
CA ALA A 92 12.66 2.13 -17.87
C ALA A 92 13.12 0.72 -17.52
N THR A 93 14.21 0.61 -16.77
CA THR A 93 14.68 -0.66 -16.20
C THR A 93 14.18 -0.75 -14.76
N ASP A 94 13.48 -1.82 -14.41
CA ASP A 94 13.05 -2.11 -13.04
C ASP A 94 14.19 -2.67 -12.16
N ASP A 95 13.93 -2.86 -10.87
CA ASP A 95 14.91 -3.39 -9.90
C ASP A 95 15.34 -4.84 -10.19
N GLU A 96 14.57 -5.60 -10.97
CA GLU A 96 14.96 -6.93 -11.46
C GLU A 96 15.86 -6.85 -12.71
N GLY A 97 16.16 -5.65 -13.21
CA GLY A 97 17.01 -5.40 -14.38
C GLY A 97 16.28 -5.58 -15.71
N LYS A 98 14.94 -5.58 -15.71
CA LYS A 98 14.09 -5.82 -16.88
C LYS A 98 13.53 -4.51 -17.42
N GLU A 99 13.44 -4.41 -18.75
CA GLU A 99 12.79 -3.29 -19.43
C GLU A 99 11.26 -3.37 -19.28
N VAL A 100 10.64 -2.30 -18.79
CA VAL A 100 9.21 -2.18 -18.53
C VAL A 100 8.66 -0.85 -19.05
N PRO A 101 7.41 -0.79 -19.53
CA PRO A 101 6.73 0.46 -19.84
C PRO A 101 6.41 1.23 -18.55
N VAL A 102 6.31 2.56 -18.63
CA VAL A 102 6.09 3.42 -17.45
C VAL A 102 4.93 4.39 -17.69
N MET A 103 4.08 4.60 -16.67
CA MET A 103 2.90 5.48 -16.70
C MET A 103 2.69 6.13 -15.32
N HIS A 104 2.28 7.41 -15.27
CA HIS A 104 1.72 8.01 -14.05
C HIS A 104 0.29 7.49 -13.79
N ALA A 105 0.17 6.20 -13.50
CA ALA A 105 -1.12 5.54 -13.28
C ALA A 105 -1.76 5.89 -11.92
N CYS A 106 -1.07 6.64 -11.05
CA CYS A 106 -1.59 7.08 -9.75
C CYS A 106 -1.88 8.60 -9.66
N GLY A 107 -1.33 9.42 -10.58
CA GLY A 107 -1.60 10.87 -10.67
C GLY A 107 -0.51 11.79 -10.10
N HIS A 108 0.67 11.27 -9.79
CA HIS A 108 1.76 12.02 -9.14
C HIS A 108 2.29 13.17 -10.01
N ASP A 109 2.14 13.08 -11.33
CA ASP A 109 2.33 14.19 -12.27
C ASP A 109 1.37 15.36 -12.04
N ALA A 110 0.09 15.06 -11.78
CA ALA A 110 -0.91 16.05 -11.43
C ALA A 110 -0.68 16.63 -10.03
N HIS A 111 -0.28 15.80 -9.06
CA HIS A 111 0.10 16.25 -7.71
C HIS A 111 1.29 17.23 -7.80
N THR A 112 2.37 16.83 -8.45
CA THR A 112 3.58 17.64 -8.68
C THR A 112 3.27 18.93 -9.47
N ALA A 113 2.43 18.87 -10.52
CA ALA A 113 2.02 20.05 -11.26
C ALA A 113 1.22 21.04 -10.39
N CYS A 114 0.29 20.54 -9.57
CA CYS A 114 -0.46 21.36 -8.61
C CYS A 114 0.46 21.96 -7.55
N LEU A 115 1.46 21.21 -7.06
CA LEU A 115 2.44 21.66 -6.07
C LEU A 115 3.26 22.85 -6.58
N VAL A 116 3.88 22.74 -7.76
CA VAL A 116 4.69 23.84 -8.31
C VAL A 116 3.85 25.06 -8.70
N GLY A 117 2.62 24.83 -9.18
CA GLY A 117 1.66 25.91 -9.44
C GLY A 117 1.25 26.65 -8.17
N ALA A 118 1.01 25.94 -7.06
CA ALA A 118 0.67 26.54 -5.78
C ALA A 118 1.86 27.29 -5.17
N ALA A 119 3.06 26.73 -5.31
CA ALA A 119 4.30 27.38 -4.89
C ALA A 119 4.51 28.74 -5.59
N ASP A 120 4.24 28.79 -6.89
CA ASP A 120 4.25 30.00 -7.73
C ASP A 120 3.19 31.02 -7.27
N LEU A 121 1.92 30.59 -7.14
CA LEU A 121 0.83 31.42 -6.64
C LEU A 121 1.13 32.04 -5.26
N LEU A 122 1.70 31.27 -4.34
CA LEU A 122 2.12 31.76 -3.01
C LEU A 122 3.29 32.75 -3.10
N SER A 123 4.18 32.63 -4.08
CA SER A 123 5.29 33.58 -4.26
C SER A 123 4.86 34.90 -4.89
N GLU A 124 3.92 34.87 -5.83
CA GLU A 124 3.32 36.07 -6.42
C GLU A 124 2.35 36.78 -5.46
N SER A 125 1.77 36.07 -4.49
CA SER A 125 0.82 36.62 -3.49
C SER A 125 1.41 36.93 -2.11
N ARG A 126 2.73 37.13 -2.00
CA ARG A 126 3.42 37.43 -0.72
C ARG A 126 2.88 38.63 0.07
N GLU A 127 2.15 39.56 -0.55
CA GLU A 127 1.53 40.68 0.18
C GLU A 127 0.30 40.23 1.01
N GLU A 128 -0.27 39.05 0.72
CA GLU A 128 -1.51 38.54 1.32
C GLU A 128 -1.28 37.59 2.52
N TRP A 129 -0.04 37.18 2.80
CA TRP A 129 0.25 36.18 3.84
C TRP A 129 1.59 36.41 4.56
N THR A 130 1.79 35.76 5.72
CA THR A 130 3.07 35.79 6.47
C THR A 130 3.43 34.43 7.04
N GLY A 131 4.73 34.10 7.07
CA GLY A 131 5.26 32.84 7.58
C GLY A 131 6.32 32.21 6.69
N THR A 132 6.33 30.87 6.60
CA THR A 132 7.20 30.10 5.69
C THR A 132 6.40 29.04 4.94
N VAL A 133 6.63 28.91 3.63
CA VAL A 133 6.21 27.75 2.84
C VAL A 133 7.40 26.81 2.69
N MET A 134 7.18 25.53 2.98
CA MET A 134 8.11 24.43 2.71
C MET A 134 7.48 23.53 1.64
N VAL A 135 7.94 23.64 0.41
CA VAL A 135 7.56 22.73 -0.68
C VAL A 135 8.41 21.48 -0.56
N VAL A 136 7.79 20.31 -0.54
CA VAL A 136 8.45 19.00 -0.57
C VAL A 136 7.90 18.22 -1.75
N ALA A 137 8.72 18.07 -2.79
CA ALA A 137 8.46 17.12 -3.86
C ALA A 137 9.19 15.83 -3.52
N GLN A 138 8.42 14.84 -3.12
CA GLN A 138 8.86 13.56 -2.59
C GLN A 138 9.08 12.56 -3.74
N PRO A 139 10.16 11.75 -3.70
CA PRO A 139 10.32 10.61 -4.59
C PRO A 139 9.60 9.37 -4.04
N ALA A 140 9.57 8.29 -4.81
CA ALA A 140 9.42 6.93 -4.29
C ALA A 140 8.26 6.71 -3.29
N GLU A 141 7.05 7.19 -3.63
CA GLU A 141 5.85 6.90 -2.85
C GLU A 141 5.38 5.46 -3.11
N GLU A 142 5.46 5.00 -4.36
CA GLU A 142 4.95 3.69 -4.79
C GLU A 142 5.76 2.50 -4.20
N THR A 143 6.94 2.78 -3.62
CA THR A 143 7.77 1.83 -2.85
C THR A 143 7.65 2.01 -1.33
N LEU A 144 6.85 2.98 -0.88
CA LEU A 144 6.53 3.33 0.51
C LEU A 144 7.75 3.67 1.40
N ASP A 145 8.86 4.10 0.81
CA ASP A 145 10.10 4.44 1.51
C ASP A 145 10.63 5.86 1.24
N GLY A 146 10.10 6.58 0.24
CA GLY A 146 10.57 7.90 -0.15
C GLY A 146 10.46 8.97 0.93
N ALA A 147 9.34 9.05 1.65
CA ALA A 147 9.16 9.97 2.78
C ALA A 147 10.17 9.69 3.90
N GLN A 148 10.39 8.42 4.23
CA GLN A 148 11.37 8.02 5.24
C GLN A 148 12.80 8.33 4.79
N ALA A 149 13.14 8.09 3.51
CA ALA A 149 14.43 8.43 2.95
C ALA A 149 14.73 9.94 3.01
N MET A 150 13.72 10.80 2.81
CA MET A 150 13.88 12.25 3.00
C MET A 150 14.12 12.62 4.47
N ILE A 151 13.40 11.98 5.41
CA ILE A 151 13.56 12.20 6.86
C ILE A 151 14.96 11.75 7.31
N ASP A 152 15.42 10.58 6.87
CA ASP A 152 16.74 10.01 7.21
C ASP A 152 17.91 10.84 6.63
N ASP A 153 17.70 11.52 5.48
CA ASP A 153 18.63 12.53 4.94
C ASP A 153 18.49 13.92 5.64
N GLY A 154 17.84 13.95 6.80
CA GLY A 154 17.81 15.07 7.74
C GLY A 154 16.89 16.22 7.33
N LEU A 155 15.74 15.94 6.71
CA LEU A 155 14.76 16.94 6.26
C LEU A 155 14.51 18.03 7.32
N TYR A 156 14.19 17.64 8.56
CA TYR A 156 13.81 18.58 9.61
C TYR A 156 15.02 19.25 10.28
N GLU A 157 16.16 18.57 10.36
CA GLU A 157 17.44 19.10 10.82
C GLU A 157 17.96 20.20 9.89
N ARG A 158 17.73 20.06 8.59
CA ARG A 158 18.20 20.98 7.54
C ARG A 158 17.27 22.16 7.33
N PHE A 159 15.95 21.95 7.37
CA PHE A 159 14.97 22.95 6.93
C PHE A 159 14.00 23.44 8.03
N GLY A 160 14.00 22.78 9.19
CA GLY A 160 13.10 23.03 10.32
C GLY A 160 11.84 22.16 10.30
N ARG A 161 11.19 21.99 11.45
CA ARG A 161 9.89 21.29 11.53
C ARG A 161 8.75 22.24 11.12
N PRO A 162 7.83 21.83 10.24
CA PRO A 162 6.60 22.58 9.97
C PRO A 162 5.61 22.53 11.14
N ASP A 163 4.71 23.52 11.19
CA ASP A 163 3.57 23.57 12.12
C ASP A 163 2.38 22.73 11.63
N VAL A 164 2.31 22.45 10.32
CA VAL A 164 1.33 21.56 9.68
C VAL A 164 1.87 21.05 8.35
N ILE A 165 1.51 19.82 7.98
CA ILE A 165 1.83 19.21 6.68
C ILE A 165 0.53 19.00 5.89
N LEU A 166 0.53 19.40 4.62
CA LEU A 166 -0.62 19.34 3.73
C LEU A 166 -0.27 18.49 2.50
N GLY A 167 -1.10 17.49 2.22
CA GLY A 167 -0.97 16.61 1.06
C GLY A 167 -2.34 16.36 0.41
N GLN A 168 -2.35 15.97 -0.85
CA GLN A 168 -3.58 15.64 -1.55
C GLN A 168 -3.32 14.58 -2.61
N HIS A 169 -4.34 13.76 -2.89
CA HIS A 169 -4.24 12.67 -3.84
C HIS A 169 -5.40 12.66 -4.83
N LEU A 170 -5.14 12.31 -6.08
CA LEU A 170 -6.19 12.10 -7.07
C LEU A 170 -6.97 10.82 -6.76
N GLY A 171 -8.29 10.91 -6.79
CA GLY A 171 -9.17 9.77 -6.59
C GLY A 171 -10.20 9.60 -7.71
N PRO A 172 -10.83 8.41 -7.81
CA PRO A 172 -11.78 8.07 -8.87
C PRO A 172 -13.13 8.82 -8.83
N GLN A 173 -13.34 9.72 -7.85
CA GLN A 173 -14.54 10.57 -7.74
C GLN A 173 -14.66 11.56 -8.94
N PRO A 174 -15.83 12.20 -9.15
CA PRO A 174 -16.01 13.22 -10.19
C PRO A 174 -14.96 14.33 -10.15
N ALA A 175 -14.50 14.73 -11.33
CA ALA A 175 -13.44 15.71 -11.50
C ALA A 175 -13.70 17.02 -10.74
N GLY A 176 -12.81 17.37 -9.83
CA GLY A 176 -12.87 18.59 -9.03
C GLY A 176 -13.69 18.50 -7.73
N LEU A 177 -14.25 17.34 -7.38
CA LEU A 177 -14.78 17.09 -6.04
C LEU A 177 -13.65 17.02 -5.01
N ILE A 178 -13.79 17.65 -3.85
CA ILE A 178 -12.84 17.58 -2.74
C ILE A 178 -13.42 16.71 -1.62
N SER A 179 -12.68 15.72 -1.13
CA SER A 179 -13.16 14.79 -0.08
C SER A 179 -12.27 14.79 1.15
N HIS A 180 -12.85 15.13 2.30
CA HIS A 180 -12.17 15.26 3.61
C HIS A 180 -12.57 14.20 4.62
N ARG A 181 -11.62 13.76 5.44
CA ARG A 181 -11.85 12.87 6.58
C ARG A 181 -10.91 13.19 7.73
N ALA A 182 -11.48 13.41 8.92
CA ALA A 182 -10.71 13.50 10.16
C ALA A 182 -10.44 12.10 10.73
N GLY A 183 -9.30 11.90 11.38
CA GLY A 183 -8.86 10.58 11.82
C GLY A 183 -8.39 9.70 10.66
N VAL A 184 -8.56 8.38 10.78
CA VAL A 184 -8.10 7.40 9.77
C VAL A 184 -8.70 7.72 8.40
N ILE A 185 -7.86 8.02 7.41
CA ILE A 185 -8.23 8.25 6.01
C ILE A 185 -7.69 7.18 5.06
N LEU A 186 -6.50 6.64 5.33
CA LEU A 186 -5.88 5.54 4.60
C LEU A 186 -5.41 4.43 5.56
N GLY A 187 -5.37 3.20 5.06
CA GLY A 187 -4.98 2.01 5.81
C GLY A 187 -3.47 1.76 5.81
N ALA A 188 -3.00 1.07 6.84
CA ALA A 188 -1.66 0.50 6.87
C ALA A 188 -1.54 -0.68 5.91
N ALA A 189 -0.33 -0.93 5.42
CA ALA A 189 0.04 -2.14 4.72
C ALA A 189 1.47 -2.53 5.01
N ASP A 190 1.72 -3.83 5.08
CA ASP A 190 3.05 -4.40 5.23
C ASP A 190 3.20 -5.58 4.26
N SER A 191 4.34 -5.65 3.57
CA SER A 191 4.71 -6.79 2.71
C SER A 191 5.87 -7.56 3.34
N TYR A 192 5.74 -8.89 3.38
CA TYR A 192 6.68 -9.81 4.00
C TYR A 192 7.21 -10.84 3.00
N ARG A 193 8.53 -11.01 2.93
CA ARG A 193 9.18 -12.17 2.31
C ARG A 193 9.29 -13.29 3.34
N VAL A 194 8.89 -14.49 2.95
CA VAL A 194 8.98 -15.69 3.77
C VAL A 194 9.77 -16.76 3.04
N ARG A 195 10.82 -17.28 3.67
CA ARG A 195 11.57 -18.44 3.17
C ARG A 195 11.47 -19.59 4.16
N VAL A 196 11.04 -20.73 3.64
CA VAL A 196 10.84 -21.97 4.39
C VAL A 196 11.82 -23.01 3.87
N PHE A 197 12.48 -23.71 4.80
CA PHE A 197 13.57 -24.62 4.47
C PHE A 197 13.20 -26.06 4.79
N GLY A 198 13.53 -26.95 3.86
CA GLY A 198 13.35 -28.38 3.96
C GLY A 198 14.63 -29.14 3.65
N GLU A 199 14.48 -30.38 3.21
CA GLU A 199 15.56 -31.27 2.79
C GLU A 199 15.10 -31.98 1.52
N GLY A 200 15.69 -31.61 0.37
CA GLY A 200 15.26 -32.07 -0.94
C GLY A 200 15.64 -33.52 -1.25
N GLY A 201 15.01 -34.10 -2.28
CA GLY A 201 15.26 -35.48 -2.66
C GLY A 201 14.39 -36.00 -3.80
N HIS A 202 14.49 -37.31 -4.06
CA HIS A 202 13.70 -37.95 -5.10
C HIS A 202 12.24 -38.10 -4.64
N ALA A 203 11.27 -37.62 -5.42
CA ALA A 203 9.86 -37.57 -5.01
C ALA A 203 9.22 -38.95 -4.72
N SER A 204 9.84 -40.06 -5.12
CA SER A 204 9.40 -41.41 -4.72
C SER A 204 9.94 -41.89 -3.36
N GLN A 205 10.71 -41.06 -2.65
CA GLN A 205 11.30 -41.35 -1.34
C GLN A 205 11.02 -40.22 -0.33
N PRO A 206 9.77 -39.75 -0.16
CA PRO A 206 9.45 -38.58 0.69
C PRO A 206 9.73 -38.79 2.18
N HIS A 207 10.02 -40.03 2.60
CA HIS A 207 10.42 -40.36 3.97
C HIS A 207 11.90 -40.06 4.27
N THR A 208 12.67 -39.60 3.29
CA THR A 208 14.06 -39.15 3.44
C THR A 208 14.21 -37.65 3.15
N THR A 209 13.13 -36.89 3.25
CA THR A 209 13.04 -35.48 2.88
C THR A 209 12.16 -34.72 3.87
N ILE A 210 12.32 -33.40 3.92
CA ILE A 210 11.34 -32.48 4.51
C ILE A 210 10.85 -31.63 3.35
N ASP A 211 9.57 -31.75 2.98
CA ASP A 211 9.02 -31.13 1.76
C ASP A 211 8.52 -29.69 2.01
N PRO A 212 9.26 -28.64 1.58
CA PRO A 212 8.88 -27.26 1.85
C PRO A 212 7.68 -26.81 0.98
N VAL A 213 7.33 -27.54 -0.09
CA VAL A 213 6.09 -27.29 -0.86
C VAL A 213 4.87 -27.56 0.01
N LEU A 214 4.91 -28.67 0.75
CA LEU A 214 3.85 -29.05 1.69
C LEU A 214 3.77 -28.05 2.86
N VAL A 215 4.91 -27.62 3.40
CA VAL A 215 4.94 -26.60 4.47
C VAL A 215 4.35 -25.27 3.98
N ALA A 216 4.75 -24.79 2.81
CA ALA A 216 4.22 -23.56 2.22
C ALA A 216 2.70 -23.65 2.00
N ALA A 217 2.17 -24.78 1.50
CA ALA A 217 0.73 -24.99 1.34
C ALA A 217 -0.02 -24.97 2.68
N HIS A 218 0.55 -25.54 3.75
CA HIS A 218 -0.01 -25.46 5.09
C HIS A 218 0.01 -24.03 5.65
N ILE A 219 1.11 -23.28 5.46
CA ILE A 219 1.20 -21.86 5.83
C ILE A 219 0.09 -21.05 5.14
N VAL A 220 -0.03 -21.14 3.81
CA VAL A 220 -1.09 -20.45 3.04
C VAL A 220 -2.48 -20.76 3.62
N THR A 221 -2.76 -22.04 3.87
CA THR A 221 -4.04 -22.50 4.42
C THR A 221 -4.28 -21.97 5.83
N ARG A 222 -3.25 -21.96 6.69
CA ARG A 222 -3.35 -21.58 8.10
C ARG A 222 -3.49 -20.07 8.29
N LEU A 223 -2.83 -19.26 7.46
CA LEU A 223 -2.93 -17.80 7.48
C LEU A 223 -4.37 -17.29 7.27
N GLN A 224 -5.21 -18.03 6.55
CA GLN A 224 -6.63 -17.69 6.37
C GLN A 224 -7.41 -17.73 7.71
N GLY A 225 -6.90 -18.47 8.70
CA GLY A 225 -7.42 -18.51 10.06
C GLY A 225 -7.29 -17.17 10.81
N VAL A 226 -6.33 -16.32 10.44
CA VAL A 226 -6.07 -15.04 11.14
C VAL A 226 -7.24 -14.08 10.94
N VAL A 227 -7.48 -13.65 9.70
CA VAL A 227 -8.59 -12.74 9.37
C VAL A 227 -9.93 -13.36 9.74
N SER A 228 -10.12 -14.66 9.51
CA SER A 228 -11.42 -15.28 9.74
C SER A 228 -11.74 -15.57 11.23
N ARG A 229 -10.76 -15.90 12.08
CA ARG A 229 -10.98 -16.38 13.47
C ARG A 229 -10.27 -15.59 14.57
N GLU A 230 -9.21 -14.85 14.26
CA GLU A 230 -8.41 -14.11 15.25
C GLU A 230 -8.73 -12.60 15.25
N ILE A 231 -9.05 -12.01 14.09
CA ILE A 231 -9.50 -10.62 13.98
C ILE A 231 -11.00 -10.47 14.30
N SER A 232 -11.38 -9.35 14.91
CA SER A 232 -12.78 -9.00 15.18
C SER A 232 -13.56 -8.79 13.89
N PRO A 233 -14.79 -9.34 13.73
CA PRO A 233 -15.64 -9.10 12.55
C PRO A 233 -16.06 -7.64 12.33
N SER A 234 -15.81 -6.73 13.28
CA SER A 234 -16.04 -5.29 13.16
C SER A 234 -14.80 -4.50 12.72
N GLU A 235 -13.67 -5.17 12.53
CA GLU A 235 -12.40 -4.57 12.13
C GLU A 235 -12.05 -4.95 10.69
N MET A 236 -11.37 -4.05 9.98
CA MET A 236 -10.85 -4.32 8.64
C MET A 236 -9.47 -4.97 8.74
N ALA A 237 -9.34 -6.14 8.13
CA ALA A 237 -8.07 -6.82 7.90
C ALA A 237 -8.07 -7.52 6.54
N VAL A 238 -6.96 -7.42 5.82
CA VAL A 238 -6.65 -8.24 4.64
C VAL A 238 -5.33 -8.96 4.90
N LEU A 239 -5.25 -10.23 4.50
CA LEU A 239 -4.02 -11.01 4.50
C LEU A 239 -4.01 -11.85 3.22
N THR A 240 -3.11 -11.49 2.30
CA THR A 240 -3.01 -12.08 0.96
C THR A 240 -1.63 -12.70 0.79
N VAL A 241 -1.56 -13.98 0.38
CA VAL A 241 -0.32 -14.55 -0.13
C VAL A 241 -0.27 -14.29 -1.63
N GLY A 242 0.49 -13.27 -2.04
CA GLY A 242 0.57 -12.82 -3.44
C GLY A 242 1.46 -13.71 -4.31
N ARG A 243 2.46 -14.36 -3.72
CA ARG A 243 3.44 -15.20 -4.41
C ARG A 243 3.71 -16.48 -3.63
N ILE A 244 3.84 -17.60 -4.34
CA ILE A 244 4.37 -18.87 -3.83
C ILE A 244 5.22 -19.53 -4.91
N GLN A 245 6.46 -19.87 -4.57
CA GLN A 245 7.43 -20.47 -5.50
C GLN A 245 8.24 -21.56 -4.79
N ALA A 246 8.29 -22.76 -5.38
CA ALA A 246 9.09 -23.87 -4.88
C ALA A 246 9.35 -24.90 -5.99
N GLY A 247 10.57 -25.44 -6.04
CA GLY A 247 10.95 -26.54 -6.93
C GLY A 247 11.13 -26.17 -8.41
N THR A 248 11.61 -27.17 -9.16
CA THR A 248 11.99 -27.03 -10.57
C THR A 248 11.45 -28.14 -11.47
N LYS A 249 11.11 -29.30 -10.90
CA LYS A 249 10.65 -30.48 -11.66
C LYS A 249 9.81 -31.42 -10.79
N ALA A 250 8.70 -31.92 -11.34
CA ALA A 250 7.70 -32.71 -10.63
C ALA A 250 8.18 -34.04 -9.98
N ASN A 251 9.42 -34.50 -10.24
CA ASN A 251 9.98 -35.72 -9.62
C ASN A 251 11.06 -35.43 -8.56
N ILE A 252 11.21 -34.17 -8.15
CA ILE A 252 12.19 -33.68 -7.17
C ILE A 252 11.44 -32.89 -6.09
N ILE A 253 11.66 -33.24 -4.83
CA ILE A 253 11.28 -32.42 -3.67
C ILE A 253 12.41 -31.38 -3.48
N PRO A 254 12.11 -30.07 -3.40
CA PRO A 254 13.12 -29.01 -3.27
C PRO A 254 13.62 -28.82 -1.84
N ASP A 255 14.73 -28.07 -1.70
CA ASP A 255 15.32 -27.70 -0.42
C ASP A 255 14.68 -26.46 0.24
N GLU A 256 13.96 -25.62 -0.53
CA GLU A 256 13.28 -24.44 -0.01
C GLU A 256 12.00 -24.08 -0.77
N ALA A 257 11.16 -23.27 -0.12
CA ALA A 257 9.99 -22.60 -0.69
C ALA A 257 9.99 -21.12 -0.29
N TYR A 258 9.52 -20.26 -1.18
CA TYR A 258 9.44 -18.82 -1.03
C TYR A 258 7.99 -18.33 -1.15
N LEU A 259 7.58 -17.42 -0.27
CA LEU A 259 6.27 -16.78 -0.29
C LEU A 259 6.42 -15.26 -0.11
N GLU A 260 5.51 -14.50 -0.71
CA GLU A 260 5.31 -13.08 -0.37
C GLU A 260 3.89 -12.90 0.17
N VAL A 261 3.77 -12.22 1.32
CA VAL A 261 2.52 -11.99 2.04
C VAL A 261 2.30 -10.48 2.18
N ASN A 262 1.17 -9.96 1.74
CA ASN A 262 0.76 -8.57 1.95
C ASN A 262 -0.39 -8.51 2.96
N THR A 263 -0.36 -7.51 3.85
CA THR A 263 -1.42 -7.21 4.82
C THR A 263 -2.06 -5.86 4.54
N ARG A 264 -3.31 -5.66 4.96
CA ARG A 264 -3.95 -4.33 5.07
C ARG A 264 -4.71 -4.23 6.37
N ALA A 265 -4.71 -3.06 7.01
CA ALA A 265 -5.46 -2.79 8.24
C ALA A 265 -5.87 -1.31 8.36
N LEU A 266 -7.01 -1.04 9.02
CA LEU A 266 -7.44 0.34 9.33
C LEU A 266 -7.06 0.81 10.75
N ASN A 267 -6.31 0.01 11.52
CA ASN A 267 -5.72 0.42 12.79
C ASN A 267 -4.45 -0.39 13.13
N ASP A 268 -3.56 0.23 13.92
CA ASP A 268 -2.26 -0.36 14.26
C ASP A 268 -2.35 -1.64 15.11
N ASN A 269 -3.44 -1.81 15.86
CA ASN A 269 -3.62 -3.01 16.68
C ASN A 269 -3.87 -4.23 15.79
N VAL A 270 -4.68 -4.09 14.75
CA VAL A 270 -4.88 -5.13 13.74
C VAL A 270 -3.61 -5.35 12.92
N ALA A 271 -2.90 -4.31 12.50
CA ALA A 271 -1.62 -4.45 11.79
C ALA A 271 -0.61 -5.30 12.58
N ARG A 272 -0.38 -4.97 13.86
CA ARG A 272 0.49 -5.76 14.76
C ARG A 272 -0.01 -7.19 15.00
N GLN A 273 -1.33 -7.41 15.01
CA GLN A 273 -1.90 -8.76 15.13
C GLN A 273 -1.63 -9.60 13.87
N LEU A 274 -1.75 -9.01 12.68
CA LEU A 274 -1.43 -9.67 11.41
C LEU A 274 0.06 -10.05 11.33
N GLU A 275 0.96 -9.11 11.66
CA GLU A 275 2.41 -9.35 11.74
C GLU A 275 2.76 -10.51 12.68
N ALA A 276 2.32 -10.42 13.95
CA ALA A 276 2.59 -11.44 14.96
C ALA A 276 1.95 -12.79 14.62
N ALA A 277 0.83 -12.80 13.90
CA ALA A 277 0.20 -14.03 13.43
C ALA A 277 0.94 -14.67 12.26
N ILE A 278 1.46 -13.88 11.31
CA ILE A 278 2.30 -14.37 10.21
C ILE A 278 3.53 -15.08 10.77
N GLU A 279 4.32 -14.41 11.63
CA GLU A 279 5.52 -15.02 12.20
C GLU A 279 5.20 -16.31 12.98
N ARG A 280 4.20 -16.26 13.86
CA ARG A 280 3.77 -17.41 14.66
C ARG A 280 3.35 -18.60 13.79
N ILE A 281 2.56 -18.37 12.74
CA ILE A 281 2.06 -19.44 11.86
C ILE A 281 3.20 -20.02 11.03
N VAL A 282 4.03 -19.18 10.42
CA VAL A 282 5.18 -19.62 9.61
C VAL A 282 6.12 -20.50 10.43
N ARG A 283 6.49 -20.08 11.65
CA ARG A 283 7.32 -20.90 12.56
C ARG A 283 6.63 -22.18 13.00
N ALA A 284 5.33 -22.13 13.32
CA ALA A 284 4.58 -23.30 13.78
C ALA A 284 4.44 -24.39 12.71
N GLU A 285 4.11 -24.03 11.46
CA GLU A 285 3.96 -25.01 10.37
C GLU A 285 5.33 -25.59 9.94
N ALA A 286 6.40 -24.81 9.95
CA ALA A 286 7.77 -25.30 9.75
C ALA A 286 8.17 -26.32 10.83
N ALA A 287 7.95 -26.00 12.11
CA ALA A 287 8.23 -26.90 13.22
C ALA A 287 7.35 -28.18 13.18
N ALA A 288 6.06 -28.06 12.86
CA ALA A 288 5.14 -29.19 12.72
C ALA A 288 5.55 -30.15 11.60
N SER A 289 6.20 -29.61 10.56
CA SER A 289 6.71 -30.37 9.41
C SER A 289 8.12 -30.94 9.63
N GLY A 290 8.74 -30.67 10.80
CA GLY A 290 10.06 -31.18 11.16
C GLY A 290 11.24 -30.42 10.55
N ALA A 291 11.04 -29.19 10.07
CA ALA A 291 12.10 -28.36 9.47
C ALA A 291 13.32 -28.23 10.42
N THR A 292 14.51 -28.50 9.89
CA THR A 292 15.77 -28.47 10.66
C THR A 292 16.39 -27.07 10.75
N ARG A 293 15.86 -26.09 10.00
CA ARG A 293 16.24 -24.68 10.03
C ARG A 293 15.00 -23.81 10.22
N GLU A 294 15.10 -22.82 11.11
CA GLU A 294 14.05 -21.82 11.29
C GLU A 294 13.76 -21.09 9.97
N PRO A 295 12.49 -20.80 9.66
CA PRO A 295 12.14 -19.97 8.50
C PRO A 295 12.62 -18.53 8.69
N GLU A 296 12.93 -17.89 7.57
CA GLU A 296 13.19 -16.45 7.50
C GLU A 296 11.86 -15.73 7.21
N VAL A 297 11.55 -14.67 7.97
CA VAL A 297 10.42 -13.77 7.75
C VAL A 297 10.98 -12.34 7.81
N GLU A 298 10.84 -11.59 6.72
CA GLU A 298 11.40 -10.25 6.55
C GLU A 298 10.29 -9.33 6.05
N ARG A 299 9.95 -8.28 6.81
CA ARG A 299 9.20 -7.14 6.27
C ARG A 299 10.14 -6.34 5.36
N PHE A 300 9.73 -6.09 4.12
CA PHE A 300 10.58 -5.41 3.14
C PHE A 300 9.99 -4.11 2.58
N GLU A 301 8.70 -3.83 2.85
CA GLU A 301 7.93 -2.71 2.31
C GLU A 301 6.74 -2.49 3.26
N GLY A 302 6.26 -1.24 3.38
CA GLY A 302 5.01 -0.94 4.06
C GLY A 302 5.02 0.31 4.93
N ALA A 303 3.86 0.96 5.04
CA ALA A 303 3.63 2.16 5.84
C ALA A 303 2.43 2.00 6.80
N GLY A 304 2.37 2.87 7.82
CA GLY A 304 1.33 2.89 8.84
C GLY A 304 -0.01 3.46 8.34
N ILE A 305 -1.00 3.55 9.24
CA ILE A 305 -2.26 4.23 8.95
C ILE A 305 -2.05 5.74 8.76
N THR A 306 -2.71 6.35 7.78
CA THR A 306 -2.77 7.81 7.67
C THR A 306 -3.94 8.32 8.50
N VAL A 307 -3.65 9.12 9.52
CA VAL A 307 -4.60 9.64 10.51
C VAL A 307 -4.53 11.16 10.55
N ASN A 308 -5.44 11.80 9.82
CA ASN A 308 -5.50 13.26 9.77
C ASN A 308 -5.84 13.87 11.14
N ASP A 309 -5.18 14.96 11.51
CA ASP A 309 -5.52 15.69 12.74
C ASP A 309 -6.94 16.28 12.62
N PRO A 310 -7.86 16.01 13.56
CA PRO A 310 -9.24 16.48 13.45
C PRO A 310 -9.40 18.00 13.45
N THR A 311 -8.53 18.74 14.14
CA THR A 311 -8.61 20.20 14.23
C THR A 311 -8.16 20.82 12.91
N SER A 312 -6.99 20.40 12.43
CA SER A 312 -6.42 20.85 11.17
C SER A 312 -7.29 20.45 9.97
N THR A 313 -7.91 19.27 10.00
CA THR A 313 -8.87 18.86 8.96
C THR A 313 -10.08 19.77 8.92
N ALA A 314 -10.66 20.13 10.07
CA ALA A 314 -11.81 21.03 10.12
C ALA A 314 -11.47 22.44 9.59
N GLU A 315 -10.27 22.95 9.90
CA GLU A 315 -9.76 24.23 9.41
C GLU A 315 -9.60 24.24 7.87
N VAL A 316 -8.94 23.22 7.31
CA VAL A 316 -8.75 23.10 5.85
C VAL A 316 -10.07 22.84 5.12
N ALA A 317 -10.93 21.96 5.66
CA ALA A 317 -12.24 21.69 5.09
C ALA A 317 -13.10 22.96 5.05
N ALA A 318 -13.13 23.77 6.12
CA ALA A 318 -13.85 25.03 6.14
C ALA A 318 -13.32 26.02 5.09
N ALA A 319 -12.01 26.09 4.89
CA ALA A 319 -11.40 26.91 3.83
C ALA A 319 -11.78 26.43 2.43
N HIS A 320 -11.84 25.11 2.20
CA HIS A 320 -12.31 24.54 0.93
C HIS A 320 -13.81 24.77 0.71
N HIS A 321 -14.67 24.57 1.71
CA HIS A 321 -16.10 24.90 1.62
C HIS A 321 -16.32 26.37 1.25
N ALA A 322 -15.56 27.29 1.84
CA ALA A 322 -15.63 28.71 1.53
C ALA A 322 -15.18 29.08 0.10
N TYR A 323 -14.35 28.25 -0.55
CA TYR A 323 -13.84 28.49 -1.90
C TYR A 323 -14.65 27.76 -2.99
N PHE A 324 -14.93 26.48 -2.79
CA PHE A 324 -15.58 25.60 -3.78
C PHE A 324 -17.11 25.55 -3.63
N GLY A 325 -17.64 25.86 -2.45
CA GLY A 325 -19.04 25.66 -2.10
C GLY A 325 -19.36 24.23 -1.65
N ASP A 326 -20.50 24.08 -0.98
CA ASP A 326 -20.89 22.82 -0.32
C ASP A 326 -21.16 21.65 -1.28
N ASP A 327 -21.52 21.94 -2.54
CA ASP A 327 -21.76 20.93 -3.57
C ASP A 327 -20.47 20.22 -4.05
N TYR A 328 -19.30 20.83 -3.80
CA TYR A 328 -18.00 20.35 -4.28
C TYR A 328 -17.06 19.88 -3.16
N VAL A 329 -17.47 19.98 -1.89
CA VAL A 329 -16.66 19.53 -0.73
C VAL A 329 -17.48 18.59 0.11
N ILE A 330 -17.03 17.34 0.21
CA ILE A 330 -17.75 16.27 0.93
C ILE A 330 -16.94 15.70 2.08
N HIS A 331 -17.65 15.18 3.07
CA HIS A 331 -17.07 14.24 4.03
C HIS A 331 -16.97 12.85 3.38
N LEU A 332 -15.78 12.26 3.42
CA LEU A 332 -15.56 10.88 3.01
C LEU A 332 -16.01 9.93 4.14
N PRO A 333 -17.09 9.14 3.97
CA PRO A 333 -17.75 8.40 5.05
C PRO A 333 -16.93 7.20 5.56
N ASP A 334 -16.13 6.58 4.69
CA ASP A 334 -15.30 5.41 4.97
C ASP A 334 -13.85 5.69 4.54
N PRO A 335 -12.83 5.23 5.28
CA PRO A 335 -11.43 5.38 4.87
C PRO A 335 -11.13 4.49 3.66
N PHE A 336 -10.16 4.90 2.85
CA PHE A 336 -9.68 4.06 1.75
C PHE A 336 -8.73 2.96 2.30
N PRO A 337 -8.78 1.73 1.75
CA PRO A 337 -7.89 0.64 2.14
C PRO A 337 -6.49 0.73 1.49
N GLY A 338 -6.25 1.75 0.66
CA GLY A 338 -4.92 2.09 0.15
C GLY A 338 -3.99 2.55 1.26
N THR A 339 -2.71 2.64 0.95
CA THR A 339 -1.61 2.94 1.88
C THR A 339 -0.69 3.95 1.23
N GLU A 340 -0.04 4.77 2.05
CA GLU A 340 0.62 6.01 1.64
C GLU A 340 1.67 6.36 2.70
N ASP A 341 2.89 6.72 2.27
CA ASP A 341 4.02 7.00 3.15
C ASP A 341 4.08 8.44 3.69
N PHE A 342 3.23 9.35 3.17
CA PHE A 342 3.05 10.73 3.65
C PHE A 342 2.91 10.83 5.17
N SER A 343 2.27 9.85 5.81
CA SER A 343 2.07 9.78 7.26
C SER A 343 3.39 9.78 8.05
N CYS A 344 4.51 9.31 7.46
CA CYS A 344 5.84 9.32 8.05
C CYS A 344 6.34 10.74 8.36
N PHE A 345 5.99 11.75 7.54
CA PHE A 345 6.32 13.16 7.81
C PHE A 345 5.66 13.68 9.10
N GLY A 346 4.54 13.09 9.53
CA GLY A 346 3.92 13.40 10.82
C GLY A 346 4.78 13.00 12.02
N LEU A 347 5.84 12.21 11.82
CA LEU A 347 6.67 11.62 12.86
C LEU A 347 5.84 10.95 13.97
N PRO A 348 4.99 9.93 13.65
CA PRO A 348 4.00 9.38 14.57
C PRO A 348 4.57 8.75 15.86
N ALA A 349 5.87 8.44 15.90
CA ALA A 349 6.58 7.95 17.07
C ALA A 349 7.27 9.05 17.92
N ASP A 350 7.25 10.31 17.47
CA ASP A 350 7.82 11.45 18.20
C ASP A 350 6.87 11.89 19.34
N PRO A 351 7.37 12.26 20.53
CA PRO A 351 6.54 12.84 21.60
C PRO A 351 5.78 14.12 21.23
N GLN A 352 6.15 14.80 20.14
CA GLN A 352 5.49 15.97 19.55
C GLN A 352 5.30 15.74 18.04
N PRO A 353 4.34 14.86 17.66
CA PRO A 353 4.07 14.59 16.25
C PRO A 353 3.56 15.86 15.56
N ILE A 354 3.84 15.99 14.27
CA ILE A 354 3.44 17.13 13.45
C ILE A 354 2.03 16.85 12.91
N PRO A 355 1.04 17.74 13.13
CA PRO A 355 -0.30 17.53 12.60
C PRO A 355 -0.29 17.63 11.07
N TYR A 356 -1.12 16.81 10.43
CA TYR A 356 -1.24 16.81 8.97
C TYR A 356 -2.68 16.67 8.50
N VAL A 357 -2.91 17.11 7.26
CA VAL A 357 -4.17 16.94 6.54
C VAL A 357 -3.87 16.41 5.15
N PHE A 358 -4.44 15.24 4.86
CA PHE A 358 -4.47 14.59 3.56
C PHE A 358 -5.92 14.55 3.04
N TRP A 359 -6.15 14.88 1.78
CA TRP A 359 -7.51 14.85 1.20
C TRP A 359 -7.49 14.33 -0.24
N PHE A 360 -8.66 13.93 -0.74
CA PHE A 360 -8.80 13.50 -2.13
C PHE A 360 -9.34 14.62 -3.03
N VAL A 361 -8.84 14.65 -4.25
CA VAL A 361 -9.34 15.46 -5.36
C VAL A 361 -9.86 14.49 -6.43
N GLY A 362 -11.16 14.53 -6.71
CA GLY A 362 -11.77 13.70 -7.74
C GLY A 362 -11.18 14.00 -9.11
N ALA A 363 -10.93 12.95 -9.89
CA ALA A 363 -10.24 13.00 -11.17
C ALA A 363 -11.09 12.54 -12.36
N THR A 364 -12.14 11.74 -12.15
CA THR A 364 -12.87 11.08 -13.24
C THR A 364 -13.73 12.08 -14.04
N PRO A 365 -13.66 12.12 -15.39
CA PRO A 365 -14.54 12.96 -16.21
C PRO A 365 -16.03 12.75 -15.89
N HIS A 366 -16.81 13.84 -15.79
CA HIS A 366 -18.21 13.77 -15.39
C HIS A 366 -19.06 12.88 -16.32
N ASP A 367 -18.80 12.86 -17.62
CA ASP A 367 -19.50 12.00 -18.57
C ASP A 367 -19.17 10.52 -18.37
N VAL A 368 -17.91 10.20 -18.05
CA VAL A 368 -17.48 8.83 -17.65
C VAL A 368 -18.14 8.42 -16.33
N TRP A 369 -18.18 9.32 -15.34
CA TRP A 369 -18.83 9.06 -14.06
C TRP A 369 -20.36 8.90 -14.17
N GLU A 370 -21.02 9.70 -15.02
CA GLU A 370 -22.47 9.54 -15.23
C GLU A 370 -22.82 8.29 -16.03
N ALA A 371 -21.94 7.84 -16.93
CA ALA A 371 -22.09 6.58 -17.66
C ALA A 371 -21.72 5.33 -16.85
N ALA A 372 -21.03 5.47 -15.71
CA ALA A 372 -20.60 4.35 -14.88
C ALA A 372 -21.80 3.60 -14.27
N PRO A 373 -21.87 2.26 -14.40
CA PRO A 373 -22.83 1.43 -13.68
C PRO A 373 -22.79 1.63 -12.16
N GLY A 374 -23.96 1.65 -11.53
CA GLY A 374 -24.13 1.81 -10.08
C GLY A 374 -25.19 2.85 -9.74
N ASP A 375 -26.02 2.54 -8.74
CA ASP A 375 -27.03 3.46 -8.21
C ASP A 375 -26.46 4.34 -7.08
N THR A 376 -25.33 3.93 -6.49
CA THR A 376 -24.61 4.65 -5.44
C THR A 376 -23.25 5.18 -5.93
N PRO A 377 -22.70 6.25 -5.31
CA PRO A 377 -21.34 6.71 -5.60
C PRO A 377 -20.27 5.63 -5.40
N TYR A 378 -20.45 4.72 -4.44
CA TYR A 378 -19.53 3.61 -4.18
C TYR A 378 -19.51 2.58 -5.31
N GLU A 379 -20.68 2.20 -5.84
CA GLU A 379 -20.78 1.31 -6.99
C GLU A 379 -20.21 1.95 -8.26
N LYS A 380 -20.53 3.24 -8.52
CA LYS A 380 -19.96 4.00 -9.63
C LYS A 380 -18.43 4.06 -9.56
N MET A 381 -17.89 4.30 -8.37
CA MET A 381 -16.44 4.33 -8.12
C MET A 381 -15.76 3.00 -8.46
N GLY A 382 -16.43 1.86 -8.26
CA GLY A 382 -15.94 0.54 -8.67
C GLY A 382 -16.02 0.25 -10.17
N ASN A 383 -16.62 1.15 -10.97
CA ASN A 383 -16.86 0.98 -12.42
C ASN A 383 -16.17 2.04 -13.30
N VAL A 384 -15.31 2.88 -12.71
CA VAL A 384 -14.48 3.87 -13.44
C VAL A 384 -12.99 3.49 -13.32
N PRO A 385 -12.12 3.92 -14.25
CA PRO A 385 -10.68 3.68 -14.12
C PRO A 385 -10.12 4.33 -12.85
N SER A 386 -9.72 3.51 -11.88
CA SER A 386 -9.04 3.92 -10.65
C SER A 386 -7.54 4.10 -10.86
N ASN A 387 -6.86 4.59 -9.84
CA ASN A 387 -5.41 4.56 -9.71
C ASN A 387 -4.86 3.14 -10.00
N HIS A 388 -3.61 3.06 -10.47
CA HIS A 388 -2.89 1.85 -10.95
C HIS A 388 -3.52 1.17 -12.18
N SER A 389 -4.65 1.66 -12.71
CA SER A 389 -5.23 1.17 -13.96
C SER A 389 -4.44 1.68 -15.18
N PRO A 390 -4.19 0.86 -16.22
CA PRO A 390 -3.63 1.32 -17.49
C PRO A 390 -4.57 2.27 -18.25
N PHE A 391 -5.80 2.46 -17.76
CA PHE A 391 -6.79 3.40 -18.28
C PHE A 391 -7.01 4.62 -17.37
N PHE A 392 -6.22 4.80 -16.31
CA PHE A 392 -6.33 5.96 -15.44
C PHE A 392 -6.03 7.25 -16.22
N ALA A 393 -7.04 8.12 -16.35
CA ALA A 393 -6.98 9.30 -17.20
C ALA A 393 -7.73 10.47 -16.54
N PRO A 394 -7.07 11.25 -15.66
CA PRO A 394 -7.66 12.42 -15.03
C PRO A 394 -8.26 13.42 -16.04
N SER A 395 -9.41 13.97 -15.71
CA SER A 395 -10.05 15.05 -16.46
C SER A 395 -9.24 16.35 -16.30
N ARG A 396 -8.25 16.51 -17.19
CA ARG A 396 -7.12 17.43 -17.05
C ARG A 396 -7.48 18.81 -16.47
N GLU A 397 -8.37 19.58 -17.10
CA GLU A 397 -8.67 20.95 -16.65
C GLU A 397 -9.39 21.02 -15.29
N PRO A 398 -10.57 20.40 -15.08
CA PRO A 398 -11.25 20.48 -13.78
C PRO A 398 -10.42 19.89 -12.64
N THR A 399 -9.73 18.77 -12.86
CA THR A 399 -8.91 18.12 -11.83
C THR A 399 -7.71 18.98 -11.43
N LEU A 400 -6.90 19.45 -12.39
CA LEU A 400 -5.74 20.29 -12.10
C LEU A 400 -6.13 21.64 -11.49
N ARG A 401 -7.23 22.27 -11.94
CA ARG A 401 -7.72 23.51 -11.34
C ARG A 401 -8.16 23.32 -9.90
N ALA A 402 -8.87 22.23 -9.60
CA ALA A 402 -9.30 21.92 -8.25
C ALA A 402 -8.12 21.58 -7.34
N GLY A 403 -7.20 20.71 -7.77
CA GLY A 403 -6.00 20.37 -6.99
C GLY A 403 -5.10 21.58 -6.73
N LEU A 404 -4.87 22.43 -7.73
CA LEU A 404 -4.12 23.68 -7.59
C LEU A 404 -4.80 24.65 -6.62
N ALA A 405 -6.11 24.82 -6.73
CA ALA A 405 -6.87 25.68 -5.81
C ALA A 405 -6.85 25.12 -4.38
N ALA A 406 -7.10 23.81 -4.20
CA ALA A 406 -7.21 23.17 -2.91
C ALA A 406 -5.93 23.30 -2.09
N ILE A 407 -4.77 22.89 -2.63
CA ILE A 407 -3.49 22.99 -1.91
C ILE A 407 -3.09 24.45 -1.62
N THR A 408 -3.43 25.40 -2.51
CA THR A 408 -3.18 26.84 -2.29
C THR A 408 -4.07 27.41 -1.18
N VAL A 409 -5.38 27.10 -1.20
CA VAL A 409 -6.35 27.56 -0.19
C VAL A 409 -6.06 26.94 1.17
N ALA A 410 -5.68 25.66 1.20
CA ALA A 410 -5.24 24.98 2.42
C ALA A 410 -3.99 25.65 3.01
N ALA A 411 -3.00 26.00 2.19
CA ALA A 411 -1.83 26.75 2.65
C ALA A 411 -2.20 28.12 3.24
N LEU A 412 -3.06 28.88 2.55
CA LEU A 412 -3.51 30.21 2.98
C LEU A 412 -4.42 30.18 4.22
N SER A 413 -5.02 29.04 4.60
CA SER A 413 -5.73 28.94 5.89
C SER A 413 -4.79 29.09 7.08
N TYR A 414 -3.53 28.65 6.93
CA TYR A 414 -2.50 28.71 7.97
C TYR A 414 -1.54 29.91 7.85
N LEU A 415 -1.26 30.37 6.63
CA LEU A 415 -0.33 31.46 6.37
C LEU A 415 -1.01 32.82 6.54
N GLY A 416 -0.71 33.53 7.62
CA GLY A 416 -1.32 34.83 7.90
C GLY A 416 -0.87 35.46 9.22
N SER A 417 -1.19 36.74 9.38
CA SER A 417 -0.91 37.49 10.60
C SER A 417 -2.07 37.36 11.60
N GLU A 418 -1.79 36.81 12.78
CA GLU A 418 -2.76 36.42 13.81
C GLU A 418 -3.65 35.21 13.42
N ARG A 419 -3.17 33.99 13.74
CA ARG A 419 -4.13 32.92 14.08
C ARG A 419 -4.96 33.43 15.26
N SER A 420 -6.24 33.69 15.06
CA SER A 420 -7.17 33.69 16.17
C SER A 420 -7.06 32.34 16.85
N ALA A 421 -6.77 32.30 18.15
CA ALA A 421 -6.76 31.05 18.91
C ALA A 421 -8.07 30.30 18.63
N PRO A 422 -8.03 28.97 18.42
CA PRO A 422 -9.22 28.22 18.02
C PRO A 422 -10.35 28.54 19.01
N PRO A 423 -11.58 28.82 18.52
CA PRO A 423 -12.69 29.09 19.41
C PRO A 423 -12.81 27.91 20.37
N ALA A 424 -12.87 28.22 21.68
CA ALA A 424 -13.14 27.20 22.68
C ALA A 424 -14.38 26.42 22.24
N ALA A 425 -14.30 25.08 22.30
CA ALA A 425 -15.22 24.20 21.61
C ALA A 425 -16.64 24.16 22.22
N ASP A 426 -17.38 25.26 22.09
CA ASP A 426 -18.83 25.35 22.21
C ASP A 426 -19.49 24.94 20.88
N ALA A 427 -18.97 23.86 20.26
CA ALA A 427 -19.68 23.15 19.21
C ALA A 427 -20.80 22.35 19.88
N ALA A 428 -22.02 22.91 19.87
CA ALA A 428 -23.21 22.14 20.22
C ALA A 428 -23.26 20.89 19.33
N PRO A 429 -23.42 19.67 19.90
CA PRO A 429 -23.32 18.46 19.12
C PRO A 429 -24.48 18.39 18.11
N MET A 430 -24.13 18.33 16.82
CA MET A 430 -25.04 17.88 15.77
C MET A 430 -25.22 16.36 15.92
N GLY A 431 -26.00 16.00 16.96
CA GLY A 431 -26.18 14.63 17.42
C GLY A 431 -27.03 13.79 16.48
N GLY A 432 -26.40 13.23 15.44
CA GLY A 432 -26.76 11.91 14.93
C GLY A 432 -26.15 10.86 15.86
N ALA A 433 -26.97 10.08 16.57
CA ALA A 433 -26.48 9.22 17.64
C ALA A 433 -25.68 8.02 17.12
N TYR A 434 -24.36 8.04 17.33
CA TYR A 434 -23.51 6.86 17.45
C TYR A 434 -22.76 6.94 18.78
N GLU A 435 -23.20 6.17 19.78
CA GLU A 435 -22.52 6.05 21.06
C GLU A 435 -21.25 5.19 20.92
N GLY A 436 -20.15 5.82 20.47
CA GLY A 436 -18.81 5.25 20.59
C GLY A 436 -18.43 5.15 22.07
N ARG A 437 -18.40 3.92 22.62
CA ARG A 437 -17.90 3.69 23.99
C ARG A 437 -16.40 3.94 24.05
N SER A 438 -15.96 4.76 24.99
CA SER A 438 -14.57 4.86 25.38
C SER A 438 -14.11 3.54 26.01
N TYR A 439 -13.05 2.94 25.45
CA TYR A 439 -12.34 1.85 26.10
C TYR A 439 -11.33 2.44 27.10
N ASP A 440 -11.81 2.71 28.30
CA ASP A 440 -10.94 2.93 29.46
C ASP A 440 -10.21 1.64 29.86
N ALA A 441 -9.14 1.79 30.62
CA ALA A 441 -8.17 0.74 30.96
C ALA A 441 -8.78 -0.59 31.47
N GLY A 442 -8.10 -1.69 31.15
CA GLY A 442 -8.50 -3.05 31.52
C GLY A 442 -8.64 -3.28 33.04
N PRO A 443 -9.43 -4.28 33.46
CA PRO A 443 -9.78 -4.47 34.86
C PRO A 443 -8.59 -4.97 35.71
N GLU A 444 -8.35 -4.28 36.82
CA GLU A 444 -7.56 -4.76 37.96
C GLU A 444 -8.10 -6.13 38.48
N PRO A 445 -7.24 -6.99 39.05
CA PRO A 445 -7.55 -8.39 39.30
C PRO A 445 -8.60 -8.62 40.40
N VAL A 446 -9.51 -9.56 40.16
CA VAL A 446 -10.52 -10.00 41.14
C VAL A 446 -9.84 -10.80 42.27
N GLY A 447 -10.03 -10.37 43.52
CA GLY A 447 -9.40 -10.96 44.70
C GLY A 447 -10.00 -12.28 45.18
N ASP A 448 -9.18 -13.03 45.93
CA ASP A 448 -9.49 -14.33 46.54
C ASP A 448 -10.56 -14.23 47.66
N PRO A 449 -11.50 -15.19 47.83
CA PRO A 449 -12.70 -14.97 48.64
C PRO A 449 -12.69 -15.64 50.02
N PHE A 450 -11.82 -15.26 50.97
CA PHE A 450 -12.04 -15.54 52.41
C PHE A 450 -11.50 -14.43 53.36
N PRO A 451 -12.24 -14.07 54.44
CA PRO A 451 -11.93 -12.89 55.25
C PRO A 451 -11.09 -13.17 56.50
N VAL A 452 -10.30 -12.18 56.92
CA VAL A 452 -9.77 -12.07 58.30
C VAL A 452 -9.61 -10.60 58.71
N ASP A 453 -10.01 -10.29 59.95
CA ASP A 453 -10.13 -8.93 60.48
C ASP A 453 -8.79 -8.21 60.75
N ALA A 454 -8.80 -6.89 60.60
CA ALA A 454 -7.84 -5.95 61.20
C ALA A 454 -8.35 -5.50 62.61
N PRO A 455 -7.69 -4.63 63.42
CA PRO A 455 -6.46 -3.81 63.25
C PRO A 455 -5.53 -3.97 64.51
N PRO A 456 -4.70 -3.01 65.04
CA PRO A 456 -4.42 -1.60 64.70
C PRO A 456 -2.89 -1.23 64.79
N PRO A 457 -2.39 0.02 64.95
CA PRO A 457 -1.24 0.48 64.15
C PRO A 457 -0.05 1.08 64.94
N ALA A 458 0.89 1.68 64.18
CA ALA A 458 1.76 2.83 64.51
C ALA A 458 3.28 2.63 64.77
N ASP A 459 3.99 3.69 64.33
CA ASP A 459 5.33 4.18 64.67
C ASP A 459 6.62 3.50 64.14
N ALA A 460 7.63 4.35 63.95
CA ALA A 460 8.89 4.13 63.23
C ALA A 460 10.11 4.14 64.20
N PRO A 461 11.34 4.44 63.75
CA PRO A 461 12.25 3.62 62.93
C PRO A 461 13.54 3.21 63.69
N ALA A 462 14.26 2.16 63.29
CA ALA A 462 15.70 2.03 63.57
C ALA A 462 16.45 0.95 62.77
N GLN A 463 17.76 1.17 62.66
CA GLN A 463 18.81 0.48 61.91
C GLN A 463 19.27 -0.89 62.47
N ALA A 464 20.15 -1.52 61.67
CA ALA A 464 21.38 -2.23 62.07
C ALA A 464 21.38 -3.77 62.26
N GLU A 465 22.08 -4.39 61.29
CA GLU A 465 23.13 -5.42 61.44
C GLU A 465 22.82 -6.84 61.97
N SER A 466 23.10 -7.80 61.07
CA SER A 466 23.74 -9.13 61.24
C SER A 466 23.74 -9.84 62.60
N PHE A 467 23.50 -11.16 62.58
CA PHE A 467 24.54 -12.19 62.84
C PHE A 467 24.00 -13.60 62.43
N GLY A 468 24.90 -14.52 62.06
CA GLY A 468 24.56 -15.80 61.41
C GLY A 468 24.23 -16.97 62.36
N PRO A 469 23.90 -18.16 61.80
CA PRO A 469 23.40 -19.32 62.54
C PRO A 469 24.46 -20.36 62.94
N PRO A 470 24.20 -21.13 64.01
CA PRO A 470 24.69 -22.51 64.15
C PRO A 470 23.64 -23.48 64.80
N PRO A 471 23.91 -24.79 65.00
CA PRO A 471 24.43 -25.79 64.05
C PRO A 471 23.75 -27.21 64.18
N GLY A 472 24.12 -28.16 63.30
CA GLY A 472 23.92 -29.63 63.48
C GLY A 472 22.69 -30.24 62.78
N GLU A 473 22.70 -31.48 62.25
CA GLU A 473 23.63 -32.62 62.42
C GLU A 473 24.03 -33.35 61.11
N SER A 474 24.97 -34.28 61.26
CA SER A 474 25.83 -35.03 60.32
C SER A 474 25.24 -35.82 59.13
N ALA A 475 26.05 -35.91 58.07
CA ALA A 475 25.95 -36.84 56.92
C ALA A 475 26.53 -38.25 57.19
N PRO A 476 26.60 -39.13 56.16
CA PRO A 476 27.94 -39.52 55.70
C PRO A 476 28.18 -39.62 54.16
N ALA A 477 29.33 -39.06 53.76
CA ALA A 477 30.31 -39.50 52.75
C ALA A 477 29.95 -39.87 51.27
N ASN A 478 30.46 -38.99 50.39
CA ASN A 478 30.89 -39.10 48.98
C ASN A 478 31.88 -40.30 48.72
N PRO A 479 32.24 -40.72 47.47
CA PRO A 479 32.98 -39.86 46.51
C PRO A 479 32.72 -40.09 44.99
N PHE A 480 32.73 -39.01 44.19
CA PHE A 480 33.64 -38.78 43.04
C PHE A 480 33.35 -37.40 42.42
N GLY A 481 34.39 -36.64 42.04
CA GLY A 481 34.26 -35.30 41.44
C GLY A 481 35.37 -34.98 40.43
N PRO A 482 35.21 -33.94 39.58
CA PRO A 482 36.14 -33.60 38.50
C PRO A 482 37.23 -32.55 38.90
N PRO A 483 38.38 -32.47 38.19
CA PRO A 483 39.44 -31.48 38.42
C PRO A 483 39.44 -30.27 37.43
N PRO A 484 40.24 -29.19 37.66
CA PRO A 484 40.15 -27.90 36.96
C PRO A 484 41.46 -27.37 36.28
N GLY A 485 41.36 -26.22 35.55
CA GLY A 485 42.48 -25.34 35.09
C GLY A 485 42.99 -25.57 33.65
N GLU A 486 43.58 -24.63 32.89
CA GLU A 486 44.05 -23.24 33.14
C GLU A 486 44.19 -22.38 31.83
N GLN A 487 44.04 -21.05 31.97
CA GLN A 487 44.79 -19.91 31.36
C GLN A 487 45.18 -19.80 29.85
N ALA A 488 44.98 -18.60 29.26
CA ALA A 488 45.56 -18.08 28.01
C ALA A 488 46.74 -17.10 28.31
N PRO A 489 47.67 -16.71 27.38
CA PRO A 489 47.45 -15.68 26.31
C PRO A 489 48.46 -15.80 25.10
N PRO A 490 48.93 -14.75 24.35
CA PRO A 490 48.31 -13.56 23.70
C PRO A 490 48.57 -13.45 22.16
N SER A 491 48.15 -12.32 21.57
CA SER A 491 48.24 -11.86 20.15
C SER A 491 49.62 -11.48 19.56
N GLY A 492 49.77 -11.50 18.21
CA GLY A 492 50.78 -10.67 17.51
C GLY A 492 51.02 -10.89 15.99
N TYR A 493 50.64 -9.90 15.17
CA TYR A 493 51.21 -9.45 13.86
C TYR A 493 51.71 -10.41 12.75
N GLY A 494 51.22 -10.17 11.51
CA GLY A 494 52.09 -10.01 10.31
C GLY A 494 51.88 -10.99 9.12
N PRO A 495 52.16 -10.60 7.83
CA PRO A 495 51.32 -11.09 6.72
C PRO A 495 52.03 -11.62 5.42
N VAL A 496 51.32 -12.50 4.67
CA VAL A 496 51.43 -12.91 3.21
C VAL A 496 52.79 -13.39 2.62
N PRO A 497 52.87 -13.96 1.37
CA PRO A 497 51.92 -14.74 0.54
C PRO A 497 52.51 -16.02 -0.13
N ALA A 498 51.69 -16.75 -0.93
CA ALA A 498 52.03 -17.63 -2.09
C ALA A 498 52.89 -18.90 -1.82
N ASP A 499 52.66 -20.09 -2.40
CA ASP A 499 52.41 -20.43 -3.82
C ASP A 499 51.77 -21.84 -4.01
N ALA A 500 51.46 -22.20 -5.26
CA ALA A 500 50.60 -23.33 -5.67
C ALA A 500 51.33 -24.72 -5.88
N PRO A 501 50.63 -25.83 -6.26
CA PRO A 501 51.08 -27.23 -6.09
C PRO A 501 51.83 -27.80 -7.32
N PRO A 502 52.22 -29.10 -7.38
CA PRO A 502 51.29 -30.16 -7.87
C PRO A 502 51.55 -31.61 -7.34
N ALA A 503 50.63 -32.56 -7.64
CA ALA A 503 50.90 -33.82 -8.39
C ALA A 503 49.85 -34.95 -8.17
N ASP A 504 49.49 -35.64 -9.25
CA ASP A 504 48.42 -36.66 -9.36
C ASP A 504 48.88 -38.14 -9.24
N SER A 505 47.87 -39.04 -9.14
CA SER A 505 47.84 -40.45 -9.62
C SER A 505 48.68 -41.50 -8.84
N TYR A 506 48.21 -42.74 -8.56
CA TYR A 506 47.61 -43.75 -9.46
C TYR A 506 46.74 -44.81 -8.74
N ASP A 507 45.48 -44.96 -9.21
CA ASP A 507 44.81 -46.15 -9.76
C ASP A 507 44.70 -47.55 -9.06
N GLN A 508 43.49 -48.13 -9.24
CA GLN A 508 43.00 -49.54 -9.19
C GLN A 508 42.44 -50.23 -7.90
N PRO A 509 41.34 -51.06 -8.02
CA PRO A 509 40.59 -51.70 -6.92
C PRO A 509 40.59 -53.27 -7.06
N PRO A 510 39.53 -54.06 -6.77
CA PRO A 510 38.50 -54.03 -5.71
C PRO A 510 38.48 -55.34 -4.84
N ARG A 511 37.78 -55.37 -3.70
CA ARG A 511 37.24 -56.64 -3.12
C ARG A 511 35.90 -56.47 -2.40
N SER A 512 34.97 -57.36 -2.72
CA SER A 512 33.65 -57.53 -2.11
C SER A 512 33.66 -58.55 -0.96
N TYR A 513 32.83 -58.33 0.07
CA TYR A 513 32.34 -59.36 1.00
C TYR A 513 30.99 -58.94 1.58
N GLY A 514 29.95 -59.78 1.42
CA GLY A 514 28.83 -59.87 2.38
C GLY A 514 29.21 -60.78 3.56
N PRO A 515 28.30 -61.27 4.43
CA PRO A 515 26.83 -61.48 4.25
C PRO A 515 26.06 -61.09 5.57
N PRO A 516 24.96 -61.73 6.06
CA PRO A 516 23.98 -62.65 5.47
C PRO A 516 22.48 -62.31 5.72
N MET A 517 21.60 -63.03 5.01
CA MET A 517 20.15 -63.11 5.25
C MET A 517 19.77 -64.10 6.37
N GLY A 518 18.58 -63.92 6.95
CA GLY A 518 17.88 -64.93 7.76
C GLY A 518 16.35 -64.78 7.65
N GLU A 519 15.70 -65.79 7.04
CA GLU A 519 14.24 -65.90 6.88
C GLU A 519 13.59 -66.75 8.02
N PRO A 520 12.31 -67.17 7.94
CA PRO A 520 11.10 -66.34 8.07
C PRO A 520 10.13 -66.90 9.13
N TYR A 521 9.02 -66.20 9.40
CA TYR A 521 7.82 -66.82 9.99
C TYR A 521 6.54 -66.29 9.35
N ALA A 522 5.58 -67.18 9.11
CA ALA A 522 4.28 -66.90 8.50
C ALA A 522 3.18 -67.66 9.28
N PRO A 523 1.89 -67.57 8.89
CA PRO A 523 0.96 -66.58 9.41
C PRO A 523 -0.15 -67.22 10.26
N ARG A 524 -1.02 -66.43 10.89
CA ARG A 524 -2.29 -66.93 11.43
C ARG A 524 -3.43 -65.91 11.37
N ALA A 525 -4.62 -66.39 11.04
CA ALA A 525 -5.83 -65.60 10.85
C ALA A 525 -6.78 -65.64 12.07
N GLU A 526 -7.65 -64.63 12.10
CA GLU A 526 -9.02 -64.55 12.67
C GLU A 526 -9.43 -65.39 13.90
N THR A 527 -9.79 -64.65 14.96
CA THR A 527 -10.98 -64.78 15.85
C THR A 527 -11.07 -63.45 16.63
N GLY A 528 -12.20 -62.90 17.09
CA GLY A 528 -13.58 -63.39 17.21
C GLY A 528 -14.09 -63.15 18.64
N GLY A 529 -14.99 -62.18 18.86
CA GLY A 529 -15.52 -61.73 20.17
C GLY A 529 -15.17 -60.25 20.46
N GLN A 530 -16.05 -59.24 20.54
CA GLN A 530 -17.48 -59.09 20.90
C GLN A 530 -17.75 -58.76 22.39
N GLU A 531 -18.68 -57.82 22.63
CA GLU A 531 -19.21 -57.31 23.91
C GLU A 531 -18.30 -56.30 24.68
N ALA A 532 -18.77 -55.19 25.27
CA ALA A 532 -20.13 -54.61 25.41
C ALA A 532 -20.05 -53.05 25.53
N ASN A 533 -21.04 -52.25 25.06
CA ASN A 533 -22.11 -51.56 25.83
C ASN A 533 -21.64 -50.51 26.88
N ASP A 534 -22.26 -49.35 27.13
CA ASP A 534 -23.54 -48.68 26.75
C ASP A 534 -23.31 -47.13 26.84
N ALA A 535 -23.86 -46.22 26.02
CA ALA A 535 -25.25 -45.72 25.82
C ALA A 535 -25.69 -44.56 26.77
N TYR A 536 -26.73 -43.80 26.37
CA TYR A 536 -27.39 -42.63 27.02
C TYR A 536 -26.71 -41.23 26.91
N ASP A 537 -27.42 -40.09 26.74
CA ASP A 537 -28.77 -39.86 26.18
C ASP A 537 -29.00 -38.40 25.69
N SER A 538 -29.86 -38.31 24.69
CA SER A 538 -30.77 -37.27 24.15
C SER A 538 -31.08 -35.92 24.87
N ALA A 539 -30.99 -34.84 24.08
CA ALA A 539 -31.97 -33.74 23.82
C ALA A 539 -32.84 -33.07 24.92
N PHE A 540 -32.77 -31.73 24.99
CA PHE A 540 -33.81 -30.73 25.36
C PHE A 540 -33.20 -29.33 25.01
N LEU A 541 -33.82 -28.32 24.39
CA LEU A 541 -35.18 -27.74 24.46
C LEU A 541 -35.58 -27.05 23.13
N ALA A 542 -36.89 -26.98 22.85
CA ALA A 542 -37.50 -25.98 21.97
C ALA A 542 -38.92 -25.65 22.45
N SER A 543 -39.33 -24.37 22.49
CA SER A 543 -40.75 -23.93 22.33
C SER A 543 -40.98 -22.43 22.64
N SER A 544 -41.58 -21.69 21.69
CA SER A 544 -42.68 -20.72 21.91
C SER A 544 -43.12 -20.09 20.56
N TRP A 545 -44.03 -20.71 19.79
CA TRP A 545 -45.53 -20.55 19.78
C TRP A 545 -46.02 -19.21 19.15
N PRO A 546 -47.17 -19.13 18.42
CA PRO A 546 -48.12 -20.18 17.96
C PRO A 546 -48.56 -20.10 16.47
N ASP A 547 -49.53 -20.96 16.09
CA ASP A 547 -50.15 -21.16 14.75
C ASP A 547 -51.54 -20.43 14.62
N PRO A 548 -52.46 -20.66 13.65
CA PRO A 548 -52.99 -19.60 12.78
C PRO A 548 -54.52 -19.34 12.93
N ASP A 549 -55.05 -18.39 12.14
CA ASP A 549 -56.41 -18.38 11.52
C ASP A 549 -56.95 -16.94 11.29
N GLN A 550 -56.85 -16.43 10.05
CA GLN A 550 -57.94 -15.69 9.37
C GLN A 550 -57.62 -15.44 7.88
N GLU A 551 -58.51 -15.94 7.01
CA GLU A 551 -58.62 -15.66 5.56
C GLU A 551 -59.16 -14.20 5.37
N ASP A 552 -59.14 -13.49 4.23
CA ASP A 552 -59.08 -13.81 2.78
C ASP A 552 -58.82 -12.47 1.98
N PRO A 553 -59.04 -12.34 0.66
CA PRO A 553 -58.20 -12.72 -0.50
C PRO A 553 -57.54 -11.54 -1.25
N ALA A 554 -56.43 -11.78 -1.96
CA ALA A 554 -56.19 -11.24 -3.31
C ALA A 554 -54.97 -11.86 -4.05
N LYS A 555 -55.22 -12.54 -5.19
CA LYS A 555 -54.27 -12.96 -6.24
C LYS A 555 -53.30 -14.11 -5.83
N SER A 556 -53.36 -15.34 -6.34
CA SER A 556 -53.42 -15.81 -7.75
C SER A 556 -52.23 -15.30 -8.58
N THR A 557 -51.35 -16.11 -9.18
CA THR A 557 -51.24 -17.59 -9.31
C THR A 557 -49.86 -17.87 -9.89
N HIS A 558 -49.11 -18.86 -9.37
CA HIS A 558 -48.37 -19.89 -10.14
C HIS A 558 -47.38 -20.65 -9.25
N ASP A 559 -47.74 -21.88 -8.90
CA ASP A 559 -46.81 -22.96 -8.57
C ASP A 559 -47.28 -24.19 -9.37
N ALA A 560 -46.67 -24.40 -10.54
CA ALA A 560 -46.85 -25.59 -11.39
C ALA A 560 -45.90 -25.56 -12.61
N ASP A 561 -44.59 -25.66 -12.39
CA ASP A 561 -43.66 -26.47 -13.21
C ASP A 561 -42.23 -26.38 -12.64
N MET A 562 -41.85 -27.37 -11.83
CA MET A 562 -40.51 -27.50 -11.24
C MET A 562 -39.84 -28.82 -11.66
N ASP A 563 -40.04 -29.20 -12.93
CA ASP A 563 -39.45 -30.40 -13.55
C ASP A 563 -39.06 -30.19 -15.04
N ALA A 564 -39.03 -28.93 -15.52
CA ALA A 564 -38.93 -28.63 -16.96
C ALA A 564 -37.95 -27.49 -17.36
N VAL A 565 -36.92 -27.17 -16.56
CA VAL A 565 -35.84 -26.22 -16.95
C VAL A 565 -34.43 -26.75 -16.61
N ILE A 566 -34.22 -28.07 -16.71
CA ILE A 566 -32.87 -28.68 -16.76
C ILE A 566 -32.84 -29.62 -17.96
N GLY A 567 -32.45 -29.12 -19.13
CA GLY A 567 -32.37 -29.94 -20.35
C GLY A 567 -32.50 -29.25 -21.71
N ALA A 568 -32.38 -27.92 -21.83
CA ALA A 568 -32.59 -27.21 -23.11
C ALA A 568 -31.61 -26.05 -23.43
N GLN A 569 -30.52 -25.87 -22.68
CA GLN A 569 -29.51 -24.82 -22.94
C GLN A 569 -28.07 -25.34 -23.06
N ASP A 570 -27.84 -26.65 -22.92
CA ASP A 570 -26.49 -27.26 -22.86
C ASP A 570 -26.11 -28.04 -24.14
N GLU A 571 -26.94 -27.93 -25.19
CA GLU A 571 -26.74 -28.56 -26.50
C GLU A 571 -26.39 -27.52 -27.60
N GLU A 572 -27.02 -26.35 -27.62
CA GLU A 572 -26.76 -25.29 -28.62
C GLU A 572 -25.35 -24.67 -28.46
N LEU A 573 -24.91 -24.43 -27.22
CA LEU A 573 -23.55 -23.98 -26.89
C LEU A 573 -22.44 -25.03 -27.14
N ARG A 574 -22.81 -26.31 -27.36
CA ARG A 574 -21.85 -27.39 -27.67
C ARG A 574 -21.58 -27.59 -29.16
N GLU A 575 -22.42 -27.05 -30.04
CA GLU A 575 -22.20 -27.12 -31.48
C GLU A 575 -21.40 -25.91 -32.01
N GLU A 576 -21.65 -24.68 -31.52
CA GLU A 576 -20.86 -23.49 -31.90
C GLU A 576 -19.37 -23.65 -31.55
N TRP A 577 -19.04 -24.22 -30.39
CA TRP A 577 -17.64 -24.42 -29.97
C TRP A 577 -16.88 -25.49 -30.80
N ARG A 578 -17.57 -26.22 -31.68
CA ARG A 578 -16.95 -27.17 -32.62
C ARG A 578 -16.75 -26.61 -34.03
N SER A 579 -17.41 -25.52 -34.40
CA SER A 579 -17.27 -24.92 -35.75
C SER A 579 -16.05 -24.00 -35.91
N GLU A 580 -15.63 -23.26 -34.88
CA GLU A 580 -14.60 -22.21 -35.04
C GLU A 580 -13.14 -22.72 -35.04
N LYS A 581 -12.88 -24.00 -34.76
CA LYS A 581 -11.53 -24.60 -34.85
C LYS A 581 -11.23 -25.33 -36.16
N ALA A 582 -12.03 -25.11 -37.21
CA ALA A 582 -11.92 -25.84 -38.47
C ALA A 582 -11.08 -25.15 -39.58
N GLU A 583 -10.74 -23.87 -39.49
CA GLU A 583 -10.11 -23.12 -40.61
C GLU A 583 -8.63 -22.71 -40.44
N GLU A 584 -7.98 -22.90 -39.29
CA GLU A 584 -6.53 -22.64 -39.11
C GLU A 584 -5.66 -23.92 -38.97
N SER A 585 -6.06 -25.02 -39.62
CA SER A 585 -5.32 -26.30 -39.58
C SER A 585 -4.97 -26.88 -40.96
N THR A 586 -4.60 -26.04 -41.93
CA THR A 586 -4.03 -26.51 -43.22
C THR A 586 -2.87 -25.64 -43.71
N LEU A 587 -1.72 -25.65 -43.02
CA LEU A 587 -0.43 -25.17 -43.56
C LEU A 587 0.78 -25.76 -42.79
N SER A 588 0.81 -27.09 -42.61
CA SER A 588 1.99 -27.80 -42.09
C SER A 588 2.15 -29.18 -42.74
N ALA A 589 2.54 -29.18 -44.01
CA ALA A 589 3.04 -30.35 -44.74
C ALA A 589 3.65 -29.92 -46.09
N ASP A 590 4.83 -29.31 -46.10
CA ASP A 590 5.82 -29.53 -47.17
C ASP A 590 7.21 -28.92 -46.85
N MET A 591 8.23 -29.49 -47.49
CA MET A 591 9.63 -29.02 -47.56
C MET A 591 10.51 -29.14 -46.29
N ALA A 592 10.93 -30.36 -46.01
CA ALA A 592 12.28 -30.60 -45.51
C ALA A 592 13.22 -30.99 -46.67
N ALA A 593 14.27 -30.21 -46.95
CA ALA A 593 15.58 -30.62 -47.51
C ALA A 593 16.41 -29.42 -47.99
N ILE A 594 17.75 -29.60 -48.02
CA ILE A 594 18.80 -28.69 -48.52
C ILE A 594 19.14 -27.55 -47.54
N LEU A 595 20.36 -27.33 -47.04
CA LEU A 595 21.62 -28.05 -46.82
C LEU A 595 22.60 -26.96 -46.31
N ASP A 596 23.42 -27.29 -45.30
CA ASP A 596 24.78 -26.80 -44.99
C ASP A 596 25.20 -25.35 -45.32
N ASP A 597 25.57 -24.56 -44.29
CA ASP A 597 26.98 -24.45 -43.86
C ASP A 597 27.16 -23.65 -42.54
N ASP A 598 28.24 -23.94 -41.81
CA ASP A 598 28.74 -23.34 -40.55
C ASP A 598 30.29 -23.57 -40.52
N PRO A 599 31.18 -22.92 -39.72
CA PRO A 599 31.10 -21.72 -38.86
C PRO A 599 32.25 -20.68 -39.11
N GLN A 600 32.44 -19.75 -38.16
CA GLN A 600 33.72 -19.08 -37.72
C GLN A 600 34.15 -17.72 -38.33
N GLY A 601 34.51 -16.78 -37.43
CA GLY A 601 35.49 -15.68 -37.64
C GLY A 601 36.80 -16.00 -36.88
N PRO A 602 37.65 -15.02 -36.44
CA PRO A 602 37.77 -13.56 -36.67
C PRO A 602 39.23 -13.24 -37.18
N PRO A 603 40.04 -12.20 -36.80
CA PRO A 603 39.84 -10.86 -36.17
C PRO A 603 40.66 -9.67 -36.83
N HIS A 604 40.66 -8.49 -36.16
CA HIS A 604 41.48 -7.26 -36.37
C HIS A 604 41.12 -6.31 -37.55
N GLY A 605 41.23 -4.97 -37.47
CA GLY A 605 41.55 -4.06 -36.34
C GLY A 605 41.89 -2.61 -36.81
N GLN A 606 42.01 -1.67 -35.85
CA GLN A 606 42.61 -0.31 -35.92
C GLN A 606 41.83 0.89 -36.52
N ASP A 607 41.57 1.84 -35.61
CA ASP A 607 41.46 3.32 -35.70
C ASP A 607 42.72 4.02 -36.31
N PRO A 608 42.85 5.38 -36.42
CA PRO A 608 41.88 6.49 -36.28
C PRO A 608 42.03 7.63 -37.36
N GLN A 609 41.44 8.82 -37.10
CA GLN A 609 41.54 10.18 -37.71
C GLN A 609 40.26 10.63 -38.43
N GLY A 610 39.74 11.85 -38.35
CA GLY A 610 40.16 13.14 -37.74
C GLY A 610 39.30 14.28 -38.38
N PRO A 611 39.03 15.42 -37.71
CA PRO A 611 37.92 16.34 -38.06
C PRO A 611 38.40 17.64 -38.77
N PRO A 612 37.72 18.81 -38.79
CA PRO A 612 36.27 19.18 -38.74
C PRO A 612 35.86 20.14 -39.90
N GLN A 613 34.57 20.57 -39.98
CA GLN A 613 34.11 21.98 -40.21
C GLN A 613 32.57 22.11 -40.41
N GLY A 614 31.98 23.24 -39.97
CA GLY A 614 30.64 23.74 -40.35
C GLY A 614 30.72 25.20 -40.86
N PRO A 615 29.71 26.09 -40.74
CA PRO A 615 28.27 25.89 -40.53
C PRO A 615 27.37 26.55 -41.65
N PRO A 616 26.46 27.54 -41.42
CA PRO A 616 25.04 27.59 -41.87
C PRO A 616 24.82 28.56 -43.09
N PRO A 617 23.61 29.10 -43.50
CA PRO A 617 22.28 29.16 -42.83
C PRO A 617 20.95 29.18 -43.66
N GLN A 618 19.81 29.17 -42.94
CA GLN A 618 18.49 29.86 -43.15
C GLN A 618 17.66 29.77 -44.47
N GLY A 619 16.34 29.51 -44.34
CA GLY A 619 15.28 29.99 -45.28
C GLY A 619 14.03 29.09 -45.48
N PRO A 620 12.80 29.52 -45.10
CA PRO A 620 11.51 28.78 -45.30
C PRO A 620 10.57 29.50 -46.32
N PRO A 621 9.23 29.31 -46.39
CA PRO A 621 8.30 28.19 -46.09
C PRO A 621 7.33 27.83 -47.28
N HIS A 622 6.39 26.87 -47.09
CA HIS A 622 4.91 26.98 -47.35
C HIS A 622 4.22 25.63 -47.70
N GLY A 623 2.99 25.41 -47.20
CA GLY A 623 2.03 24.45 -47.79
C GLY A 623 1.06 23.73 -46.82
N GLN A 624 -0.12 24.31 -46.53
CA GLN A 624 -1.27 23.58 -45.94
C GLN A 624 -2.09 22.84 -47.02
N PRO A 625 -3.04 21.98 -46.62
CA PRO A 625 -4.45 22.38 -46.79
C PRO A 625 -5.41 22.04 -45.62
N SER A 626 -6.48 22.85 -45.52
CA SER A 626 -7.73 22.69 -44.72
C SER A 626 -8.55 21.45 -45.13
N GLY A 627 -9.45 20.83 -44.34
CA GLY A 627 -10.47 21.23 -43.33
C GLY A 627 -11.48 20.05 -43.20
N PRO A 628 -12.71 20.13 -42.59
CA PRO A 628 -13.50 21.29 -42.16
C PRO A 628 -13.87 21.29 -40.65
N ALA A 629 -14.76 22.20 -40.21
CA ALA A 629 -15.08 22.49 -38.80
C ALA A 629 -16.57 22.40 -38.45
N PHE A 630 -16.90 22.23 -37.15
CA PHE A 630 -18.18 22.59 -36.52
C PHE A 630 -18.01 22.81 -35.00
N GLY A 631 -18.83 23.67 -34.38
CA GLY A 631 -18.92 23.88 -32.93
C GLY A 631 -18.44 25.26 -32.45
N GLY A 632 -19.37 26.13 -32.03
CA GLY A 632 -19.07 27.45 -31.46
C GLY A 632 -19.19 27.49 -29.92
N PRO A 633 -18.70 28.55 -29.25
CA PRO A 633 -18.62 28.62 -27.78
C PRO A 633 -19.94 29.03 -27.10
N PRO A 634 -20.16 28.62 -25.83
CA PRO A 634 -21.29 29.06 -25.00
C PRO A 634 -21.15 30.52 -24.50
N PRO A 635 -22.24 31.14 -23.99
CA PRO A 635 -22.32 32.59 -23.80
C PRO A 635 -21.64 33.10 -22.51
N ARG A 636 -21.17 34.35 -22.57
CA ARG A 636 -20.70 35.12 -21.41
C ARG A 636 -21.88 35.72 -20.65
N GLY A 637 -21.90 35.60 -19.32
CA GLY A 637 -22.82 36.32 -18.45
C GLY A 637 -22.16 37.57 -17.84
N ASP A 638 -22.57 38.76 -18.28
CA ASP A 638 -22.12 40.03 -17.67
C ASP A 638 -22.96 40.36 -16.42
N ALA A 639 -22.33 40.36 -15.25
CA ALA A 639 -22.99 40.64 -13.98
C ALA A 639 -23.01 42.15 -13.61
N HIS A 640 -23.72 42.98 -14.39
CA HIS A 640 -24.01 44.37 -13.98
C HIS A 640 -25.33 44.94 -14.56
N GLN A 641 -26.45 44.67 -13.89
CA GLN A 641 -27.57 45.62 -13.68
C GLN A 641 -28.72 44.96 -12.90
N ALA A 642 -28.94 45.38 -11.65
CA ALA A 642 -30.15 45.10 -10.88
C ALA A 642 -30.83 46.42 -10.47
N PRO A 643 -32.13 46.62 -10.74
CA PRO A 643 -32.90 47.75 -10.22
C PRO A 643 -33.24 47.54 -8.72
N PRO A 644 -33.57 48.62 -7.97
CA PRO A 644 -33.81 48.54 -6.52
C PRO A 644 -35.12 47.81 -6.16
N PRO A 645 -35.23 47.24 -4.95
CA PRO A 645 -36.39 46.47 -4.53
C PRO A 645 -37.62 47.34 -4.21
N GLY A 646 -38.81 46.81 -4.52
CA GLY A 646 -40.09 47.28 -3.97
C GLY A 646 -40.47 46.52 -2.69
N PRO A 647 -41.42 47.03 -1.89
CA PRO A 647 -41.70 46.53 -0.54
C PRO A 647 -42.71 45.37 -0.50
N ASP A 648 -42.59 44.59 0.59
CA ASP A 648 -43.56 43.70 1.28
C ASP A 648 -44.75 43.09 0.52
N ASP A 649 -44.86 41.75 0.63
CA ASP A 649 -46.11 41.11 1.12
C ASP A 649 -45.82 39.72 1.75
N ASP A 650 -46.72 39.27 2.62
CA ASP A 650 -46.52 38.24 3.67
C ASP A 650 -46.50 36.75 3.25
N LEU A 651 -45.52 36.02 3.83
CA LEU A 651 -45.65 34.65 4.42
C LEU A 651 -46.09 33.48 3.49
N PRO A 652 -46.22 32.21 3.95
CA PRO A 652 -45.28 31.17 3.51
C PRO A 652 -45.98 29.95 2.85
N ASP A 653 -45.20 29.01 2.30
CA ASP A 653 -45.46 27.58 2.61
C ASP A 653 -44.29 26.66 2.26
N SER A 654 -44.31 25.50 2.91
CA SER A 654 -43.36 24.39 2.79
C SER A 654 -43.67 23.43 1.63
N GLU A 655 -42.88 22.35 1.52
CA GLU A 655 -42.98 21.21 0.58
C GLU A 655 -42.36 21.49 -0.81
N TYR A 656 -41.29 20.83 -1.26
CA TYR A 656 -41.05 19.39 -1.30
C TYR A 656 -39.55 19.07 -1.25
N ARG A 657 -39.15 18.06 -0.47
CA ARG A 657 -37.88 17.34 -0.65
C ARG A 657 -38.13 16.09 -1.49
N LEU A 658 -37.35 15.91 -2.54
CA LEU A 658 -36.85 14.63 -3.05
C LEU A 658 -35.40 14.87 -3.48
#